data_AF-A0A835SJI9-F1
#
_entry.id   AF-A0A835SJI9-F1
#
_cell.length_a   1.000
_cell.length_b   1.000
_cell.length_c   1.000
_cell.angle_alpha   90.00
_cell.angle_beta   90.00
_cell.angle_gamma   90.00
#
_symmetry.space_group_name_H-M   'P 1'
#
loop_
_entity.id
_entity.type
_entity.pdbx_description
1 polymer ?
#
loop_
_entity_poly.entity_id
_entity_poly.type
_entity_poly.pdbx_seq_one_letter_code
_entity_poly.pdbx_strand_id
1 'polypeptide(L)'
;MCSDAQAWHAFVAHWGRAEPWRALTLPQRERLLCLAASSGHAASLDAALAQCGCALKPAVLTAAAAAGNLAGCERLLREGCSFDPDCVAAAAEGGHLPALQLLLTSAGELLRPQLLAAAVKAACAGGQLPVLAWLQQAHGCSAALTWNAEAAARAGQVAALEQLLREVAEYAVEEGKEEAGEGGGEDGGEDQGEREPRWQLLLAITHGCPVEALQRHYNRLWRWRGMLRASRAAAAAAAAAAAAAAAAGGPDATAGGVSQQFARGLCLDDALGAAAGGSSGGAGDGHGEFEGEDDARDEILVKLLLAAAGSPTPCWAAKLDFLRSACWGPVVAEQVVSGERGGLWGIWEAAAERPDFLARLKHLHTAGVGVDESAVEAAARGGHADALAWLWDEAGVPVDVPAEFSDPDAMQALSSDVGVLGLLRDRGAVFSAAHVAAASRFRWPDAALLWLVEAAEGRERHGGGCAGGGGSSPAEQEQEQRAWSGAFATVARGGAGLPLLRALRARGAAVDLGAMVAGGSEEALEWAAAELEAERGAGGGGAQVPSAGDLARCAFTFGNTAALRWLVARGRALEAGSHPQQQHQLLPPAVDWLPPLAGVCAAVRPRSFHQLRLWGVLQATPVALVAAGGPGAEVEAAAVAAATAAAAPSAAGAPGLWAEMMAQLQRVAAGEEGGRPTAAPPSLEWLLLPYQAQWIQRQLQCAADS
;
A
#
# COMPACT_ATOMS: atom_id res chain seq x y z
N MET A 1 -6.67 26.26 19.94
CA MET A 1 -5.92 27.52 19.64
C MET A 1 -4.84 27.83 20.67
N CYS A 2 -5.15 28.16 21.94
CA CYS A 2 -4.07 28.37 22.95
C CYS A 2 -3.34 27.07 23.34
N SER A 3 -4.03 25.92 23.33
CA SER A 3 -3.44 24.60 23.59
C SER A 3 -2.42 24.18 22.53
N ASP A 4 -2.73 24.43 21.26
CA ASP A 4 -1.95 23.91 20.13
C ASP A 4 -0.67 24.71 19.92
N ALA A 5 -0.73 26.04 20.10
CA ALA A 5 0.45 26.89 20.07
C ALA A 5 1.43 26.51 21.20
N GLN A 6 0.93 26.23 22.41
CA GLN A 6 1.74 25.80 23.53
C GLN A 6 2.37 24.42 23.30
N ALA A 7 1.65 23.50 22.65
CA ALA A 7 2.17 22.19 22.25
C ALA A 7 3.31 22.32 21.22
N TRP A 8 3.19 23.20 20.22
CA TRP A 8 4.26 23.42 19.23
C TRP A 8 5.47 24.17 19.77
N HIS A 9 5.29 25.07 20.74
CA HIS A 9 6.42 25.67 21.45
C HIS A 9 7.16 24.63 22.32
N ALA A 10 6.43 23.76 23.01
CA ALA A 10 7.02 22.63 23.73
C ALA A 10 7.74 21.65 22.77
N PHE A 11 7.17 21.42 21.59
CA PHE A 11 7.81 20.66 20.53
C PHE A 11 9.16 21.27 20.14
N VAL A 12 9.22 22.57 19.82
CA VAL A 12 10.48 23.23 19.45
C VAL A 12 11.48 23.22 20.60
N ALA A 13 11.03 23.39 21.85
CA ALA A 13 11.90 23.35 23.02
C ALA A 13 12.55 21.96 23.23
N HIS A 14 11.80 20.89 22.96
CA HIS A 14 12.29 19.52 23.07
C HIS A 14 13.08 19.10 21.83
N TRP A 15 12.45 19.12 20.65
CA TRP A 15 13.00 18.64 19.38
C TRP A 15 13.93 19.63 18.66
N GLY A 16 14.09 20.86 19.15
CA GLY A 16 15.09 21.80 18.63
C GLY A 16 16.54 21.42 19.00
N ARG A 17 16.71 20.47 19.92
CA ARG A 17 18.03 19.97 20.35
C ARG A 17 18.32 18.62 19.70
N ALA A 18 19.58 18.25 19.58
CA ALA A 18 19.98 17.01 18.90
C ALA A 18 19.71 15.75 19.76
N GLU A 19 19.74 15.86 21.09
CA GLU A 19 19.70 14.71 22.01
C GLU A 19 18.44 13.85 21.86
N PRO A 20 17.22 14.39 21.77
CA PRO A 20 16.01 13.56 21.64
C PRO A 20 15.95 12.77 20.33
N TRP A 21 16.60 13.24 19.26
CA TRP A 21 16.62 12.56 17.97
C TRP A 21 17.55 11.33 17.96
N ARG A 22 18.50 11.24 18.89
CA ARG A 22 19.48 10.14 18.96
C ARG A 22 18.83 8.80 19.29
N ALA A 23 17.77 8.83 20.10
CA ALA A 23 16.97 7.65 20.47
C ALA A 23 16.08 7.15 19.33
N LEU A 24 15.71 8.03 18.38
CA LEU A 24 14.78 7.71 17.31
C LEU A 24 15.45 6.90 16.19
N THR A 25 14.75 5.89 15.69
CA THR A 25 15.15 5.13 14.50
C THR A 25 14.89 5.93 13.23
N LEU A 26 15.51 5.59 12.10
CA LEU A 26 15.34 6.35 10.84
C LEU A 26 13.86 6.51 10.45
N PRO A 27 13.00 5.47 10.47
CA PRO A 27 11.58 5.62 10.16
C PRO A 27 10.84 6.53 11.14
N GLN A 28 11.21 6.52 12.43
CA GLN A 28 10.61 7.40 13.43
C GLN A 28 10.97 8.86 13.19
N ARG A 29 12.24 9.15 12.83
CA ARG A 29 12.68 10.50 12.47
C ARG A 29 11.97 11.00 11.21
N GLU A 30 11.84 10.16 10.19
CA GLU A 30 11.10 10.49 8.97
C GLU A 30 9.62 10.77 9.26
N ARG A 31 8.97 9.97 10.12
CA ARG A 31 7.59 10.19 10.54
C ARG A 31 7.44 11.49 11.33
N LEU A 32 8.35 11.79 12.25
CA LEU A 32 8.34 13.04 13.02
C LEU A 32 8.54 14.27 12.12
N LEU A 33 9.40 14.15 11.10
CA LEU A 33 9.58 15.19 10.09
C LEU A 33 8.31 15.39 9.24
N CYS A 34 7.61 14.31 8.85
CA CYS A 34 6.31 14.41 8.18
C CYS A 34 5.26 15.10 9.07
N LEU A 35 5.22 14.77 10.37
CA LEU A 35 4.33 15.43 11.32
C LEU A 35 4.63 16.93 11.43
N ALA A 36 5.90 17.30 11.57
CA ALA A 36 6.32 18.71 11.58
C ALA A 36 5.93 19.43 10.28
N ALA A 37 6.08 18.77 9.12
CA ALA A 37 5.68 19.30 7.82
C ALA A 37 4.17 19.53 7.70
N SER A 38 3.35 18.61 8.24
CA SER A 38 1.89 18.72 8.27
C SER A 38 1.33 19.70 9.31
N SER A 39 2.14 20.15 10.27
CA SER A 39 1.67 20.94 11.43
C SER A 39 1.21 22.38 11.12
N GLY A 40 1.62 22.95 9.98
CA GLY A 40 1.42 24.38 9.69
C GLY A 40 2.33 25.34 10.49
N HIS A 41 3.17 24.84 11.39
CA HIS A 41 4.03 25.66 12.24
C HIS A 41 5.48 25.68 11.71
N ALA A 42 5.89 26.82 11.16
CA ALA A 42 7.19 26.96 10.47
C ALA A 42 8.39 26.61 11.38
N ALA A 43 8.39 27.09 12.63
CA ALA A 43 9.52 26.87 13.53
C ALA A 43 9.68 25.39 13.93
N SER A 44 8.62 24.58 13.96
CA SER A 44 8.76 23.13 14.21
C SER A 44 9.31 22.40 12.98
N LEU A 45 8.93 22.83 11.77
CA LEU A 45 9.51 22.29 10.55
C LEU A 45 11.00 22.65 10.44
N ASP A 46 11.38 23.90 10.73
CA ASP A 46 12.78 24.31 10.69
C ASP A 46 13.63 23.59 11.76
N ALA A 47 13.11 23.45 12.98
CA ALA A 47 13.77 22.66 14.03
C ALA A 47 13.95 21.19 13.62
N ALA A 48 12.93 20.58 13.02
CA ALA A 48 12.99 19.21 12.54
C ALA A 48 13.99 19.07 11.38
N LEU A 49 13.99 19.98 10.39
CA LEU A 49 14.93 19.95 9.28
C LEU A 49 16.38 20.08 9.74
N ALA A 50 16.63 20.87 10.79
CA ALA A 50 17.97 21.03 11.35
C ALA A 50 18.49 19.76 12.06
N GLN A 51 17.63 19.03 12.76
CA GLN A 51 18.06 17.96 13.68
C GLN A 51 17.69 16.53 13.25
N CYS A 52 16.83 16.36 12.24
CA CYS A 52 16.24 15.06 11.90
C CYS A 52 17.27 13.98 11.56
N GLY A 53 18.44 14.34 11.03
CA GLY A 53 19.47 13.35 10.69
C GLY A 53 19.01 12.30 9.66
N CYS A 54 18.07 12.66 8.79
CA CYS A 54 17.59 11.84 7.68
C CYS A 54 17.58 12.63 6.37
N ALA A 55 17.56 11.93 5.24
CA ALA A 55 17.47 12.54 3.92
C ALA A 55 16.04 13.02 3.60
N LEU A 56 15.89 14.10 2.84
CA LEU A 56 14.58 14.65 2.45
C LEU A 56 13.90 13.82 1.35
N LYS A 57 13.09 12.87 1.80
CA LYS A 57 12.27 11.97 0.95
C LYS A 57 10.92 12.61 0.56
N PRO A 58 10.27 12.13 -0.53
CA PRO A 58 9.05 12.77 -1.03
C PRO A 58 7.87 12.79 -0.04
N ALA A 59 7.79 11.78 0.83
CA ALA A 59 6.73 11.66 1.83
C ALA A 59 6.57 12.92 2.72
N VAL A 60 7.65 13.66 2.97
CA VAL A 60 7.61 14.89 3.78
C VAL A 60 6.85 16.00 3.04
N LEU A 61 7.08 16.13 1.73
CA LEU A 61 6.35 17.08 0.88
C LEU A 61 4.88 16.66 0.73
N THR A 62 4.62 15.37 0.54
CA THR A 62 3.24 14.83 0.49
C THR A 62 2.49 15.12 1.79
N ALA A 63 3.11 14.97 2.96
CA ALA A 63 2.48 15.29 4.25
C ALA A 63 2.16 16.79 4.40
N ALA A 64 3.05 17.69 3.98
CA ALA A 64 2.76 19.13 3.96
C ALA A 64 1.62 19.48 2.99
N ALA A 65 1.61 18.85 1.82
CA ALA A 65 0.60 19.03 0.78
C ALA A 65 -0.79 18.54 1.23
N ALA A 66 -0.85 17.35 1.84
CA ALA A 66 -2.05 16.75 2.41
C ALA A 66 -2.68 17.59 3.53
N ALA A 67 -1.86 18.37 4.26
CA ALA A 67 -2.32 19.29 5.30
C ALA A 67 -2.59 20.72 4.78
N GLY A 68 -2.32 21.00 3.50
CA GLY A 68 -2.47 22.33 2.91
C GLY A 68 -1.48 23.37 3.43
N ASN A 69 -0.36 22.93 4.02
CA ASN A 69 0.65 23.82 4.56
C ASN A 69 1.50 24.42 3.43
N LEU A 70 0.99 25.48 2.79
CA LEU A 70 1.66 26.16 1.67
C LEU A 70 3.09 26.60 2.03
N ALA A 71 3.27 27.24 3.19
CA ALA A 71 4.58 27.71 3.64
C ALA A 71 5.56 26.53 3.86
N GLY A 72 5.06 25.41 4.38
CA GLY A 72 5.81 24.15 4.49
C GLY A 72 6.22 23.60 3.12
N CYS A 73 5.30 23.54 2.16
CA CYS A 73 5.60 23.11 0.78
C CYS A 73 6.67 24.01 0.14
N GLU A 74 6.54 25.33 0.23
CA GLU A 74 7.56 26.27 -0.28
C GLU A 74 8.92 26.07 0.38
N ARG A 75 8.94 25.87 1.72
CA ARG A 75 10.16 25.60 2.48
C ARG A 75 10.84 24.32 1.99
N LEU A 76 10.09 23.23 1.82
CA LEU A 76 10.60 21.94 1.39
C LEU A 76 11.07 21.94 -0.07
N LEU A 77 10.32 22.58 -0.97
CA LEU A 77 10.76 22.78 -2.36
C LEU A 77 12.03 23.63 -2.43
N ARG A 78 12.11 24.69 -1.61
CA ARG A 78 13.32 25.52 -1.50
C ARG A 78 14.52 24.73 -1.00
N GLU A 79 14.33 23.70 -0.17
CA GLU A 79 15.37 22.78 0.33
C GLU A 79 15.68 21.61 -0.62
N GLY A 80 15.11 21.61 -1.83
CA GLY A 80 15.35 20.58 -2.83
C GLY A 80 14.79 19.22 -2.40
N CYS A 81 13.63 19.19 -1.74
CA CYS A 81 12.96 17.93 -1.42
C CYS A 81 12.75 17.07 -2.69
N SER A 82 12.74 15.75 -2.53
CA SER A 82 12.34 14.85 -3.63
C SER A 82 10.85 15.06 -3.95
N PHE A 83 10.47 14.92 -5.23
CA PHE A 83 9.10 15.12 -5.71
C PHE A 83 8.45 13.79 -6.06
N ASP A 84 7.21 13.61 -5.65
CA ASP A 84 6.37 12.47 -6.01
C ASP A 84 4.99 12.98 -6.44
N PRO A 85 4.41 12.51 -7.55
CA PRO A 85 3.04 12.83 -7.96
C PRO A 85 1.99 12.71 -6.86
N ASP A 86 2.20 11.82 -5.87
CA ASP A 86 1.30 11.64 -4.75
C ASP A 86 1.07 12.92 -3.93
N CYS A 87 2.02 13.86 -3.90
CA CYS A 87 1.81 15.14 -3.20
C CYS A 87 0.75 16.03 -3.88
N VAL A 88 0.64 15.95 -5.22
CA VAL A 88 -0.37 16.66 -6.01
C VAL A 88 -1.74 16.04 -5.76
N ALA A 89 -1.82 14.70 -5.79
CA ALA A 89 -3.05 13.98 -5.48
C ALA A 89 -3.54 14.31 -4.05
N ALA A 90 -2.65 14.23 -3.06
CA ALA A 90 -3.00 14.53 -1.67
C ALA A 90 -3.50 15.98 -1.46
N ALA A 91 -2.86 16.97 -2.09
CA ALA A 91 -3.32 18.36 -2.05
C ALA A 91 -4.70 18.53 -2.71
N ALA A 92 -4.93 17.87 -3.84
CA ALA A 92 -6.19 17.94 -4.57
C ALA A 92 -7.33 17.24 -3.83
N GLU A 93 -7.07 16.08 -3.22
CA GLU A 93 -8.03 15.34 -2.39
C GLU A 93 -8.42 16.12 -1.12
N GLY A 94 -7.45 16.77 -0.47
CA GLY A 94 -7.68 17.64 0.69
C GLY A 94 -8.30 19.01 0.36
N GLY A 95 -8.44 19.37 -0.92
CA GLY A 95 -9.03 20.64 -1.34
C GLY A 95 -8.08 21.84 -1.21
N HIS A 96 -6.78 21.61 -1.08
CA HIS A 96 -5.77 22.62 -0.80
C HIS A 96 -5.27 23.33 -2.06
N LEU A 97 -6.14 24.15 -2.65
CA LEU A 97 -5.89 24.83 -3.93
C LEU A 97 -4.54 25.59 -4.00
N PRO A 98 -4.12 26.40 -3.00
CA PRO A 98 -2.84 27.10 -3.09
C PRO A 98 -1.63 26.16 -3.11
N ALA A 99 -1.67 25.08 -2.32
CA ALA A 99 -0.60 24.07 -2.33
C ALA A 99 -0.56 23.34 -3.67
N LEU A 100 -1.73 22.98 -4.22
CA LEU A 100 -1.85 22.35 -5.53
C LEU A 100 -1.25 23.24 -6.65
N GLN A 101 -1.59 24.53 -6.66
CA GLN A 101 -1.05 25.50 -7.63
C GLN A 101 0.49 25.60 -7.56
N LEU A 102 1.04 25.67 -6.34
CA LEU A 102 2.49 25.69 -6.13
C LEU A 102 3.15 24.42 -6.69
N LEU A 103 2.59 23.25 -6.40
CA LEU A 103 3.14 21.96 -6.83
C LEU A 103 3.08 21.80 -8.36
N LEU A 104 1.97 22.17 -9.00
CA LEU A 104 1.82 22.12 -10.47
C LEU A 104 2.69 23.14 -11.21
N THR A 105 3.06 24.24 -10.54
CA THR A 105 4.03 25.21 -11.08
C THR A 105 5.46 24.71 -10.91
N SER A 106 5.73 23.93 -9.86
CA SER A 106 7.06 23.42 -9.52
C SER A 106 7.41 22.12 -10.27
N ALA A 107 6.40 21.33 -10.64
CA ALA A 107 6.55 20.19 -11.51
C ALA A 107 6.62 20.67 -12.96
N GLY A 108 7.77 20.49 -13.60
CA GLY A 108 8.02 20.97 -14.97
C GLY A 108 6.96 20.54 -15.99
N GLU A 109 6.93 21.22 -17.13
CA GLU A 109 5.85 21.11 -18.13
C GLU A 109 5.59 19.68 -18.64
N LEU A 110 6.62 18.82 -18.71
CA LEU A 110 6.48 17.44 -19.20
C LEU A 110 5.67 16.53 -18.27
N LEU A 111 5.68 16.77 -16.95
CA LEU A 111 4.91 15.98 -16.00
C LEU A 111 3.47 16.49 -15.85
N ARG A 112 3.19 17.71 -16.34
CA ARG A 112 1.92 18.41 -16.11
C ARG A 112 0.69 17.62 -16.56
N PRO A 113 0.65 16.93 -17.73
CA PRO A 113 -0.53 16.16 -18.12
C PRO A 113 -0.86 15.02 -17.15
N GLN A 114 0.15 14.29 -16.68
CA GLN A 114 -0.02 13.19 -15.73
C GLN A 114 -0.47 13.70 -14.36
N LEU A 115 0.11 14.82 -13.91
CA LEU A 115 -0.25 15.44 -12.63
C LEU A 115 -1.65 16.04 -12.63
N LEU A 116 -2.09 16.63 -13.75
CA LEU A 116 -3.45 17.14 -13.90
C LEU A 116 -4.48 16.00 -13.87
N ALA A 117 -4.23 14.88 -14.56
CA ALA A 117 -5.10 13.71 -14.51
C ALA A 117 -5.19 13.13 -13.08
N ALA A 118 -4.06 13.03 -12.38
CA ALA A 118 -4.02 12.61 -10.98
C ALA A 118 -4.77 13.58 -10.05
N ALA A 119 -4.61 14.89 -10.25
CA ALA A 119 -5.29 15.93 -9.47
C ALA A 119 -6.81 15.89 -9.65
N VAL A 120 -7.31 15.70 -10.88
CA VAL A 120 -8.76 15.56 -11.15
C VAL A 120 -9.32 14.33 -10.43
N LYS A 121 -8.67 13.17 -10.59
CA LYS A 121 -9.10 11.93 -9.91
C LYS A 121 -9.17 12.12 -8.40
N ALA A 122 -8.12 12.69 -7.82
CA ALA A 122 -8.00 12.88 -6.38
C ALA A 122 -9.00 13.92 -5.86
N ALA A 123 -9.25 15.01 -6.59
CA ALA A 123 -10.29 15.98 -6.25
C ALA A 123 -11.70 15.37 -6.31
N CYS A 124 -11.96 14.45 -7.25
CA CYS A 124 -13.21 13.69 -7.29
C CYS A 124 -13.34 12.76 -6.06
N ALA A 125 -12.28 12.02 -5.71
CA ALA A 125 -12.24 11.17 -4.53
C ALA A 125 -12.39 11.96 -3.21
N GLY A 126 -11.83 13.16 -3.15
CA GLY A 126 -11.96 14.07 -2.00
C GLY A 126 -13.26 14.89 -1.97
N GLY A 127 -14.07 14.84 -3.02
CA GLY A 127 -15.31 15.62 -3.12
C GLY A 127 -15.08 17.12 -3.29
N GLN A 128 -13.90 17.54 -3.77
CA GLN A 128 -13.44 18.93 -3.78
C GLN A 128 -13.91 19.68 -5.03
N LEU A 129 -15.21 20.00 -5.07
CA LEU A 129 -15.83 20.74 -6.18
C LEU A 129 -15.10 22.07 -6.53
N PRO A 130 -14.58 22.87 -5.58
CA PRO A 130 -13.84 24.09 -5.92
C PRO A 130 -12.53 23.81 -6.68
N VAL A 131 -11.83 22.72 -6.34
CA VAL A 131 -10.61 22.31 -7.04
C VAL A 131 -10.94 21.82 -8.45
N LEU A 132 -12.01 21.05 -8.62
CA LEU A 132 -12.48 20.62 -9.93
C LEU A 132 -12.87 21.80 -10.82
N ALA A 133 -13.62 22.76 -10.29
CA ALA A 133 -13.99 23.98 -11.01
C ALA A 133 -12.75 24.78 -11.44
N TRP A 134 -11.75 24.90 -10.57
CA TRP A 134 -10.49 25.55 -10.92
C TRP A 134 -9.70 24.77 -11.98
N LEU A 135 -9.58 23.44 -11.87
CA LEU A 135 -8.89 22.60 -12.87
C LEU A 135 -9.56 22.71 -14.25
N GLN A 136 -10.89 22.75 -14.30
CA GLN A 136 -11.64 22.95 -15.52
C GLN A 136 -11.41 24.35 -16.11
N GLN A 137 -11.48 25.40 -15.29
CA GLN A 137 -11.34 26.79 -15.74
C GLN A 137 -9.91 27.15 -16.17
N ALA A 138 -8.90 26.70 -15.42
CA ALA A 138 -7.51 27.08 -15.63
C ALA A 138 -6.78 26.18 -16.63
N HIS A 139 -7.16 24.90 -16.71
CA HIS A 139 -6.44 23.89 -17.50
C HIS A 139 -7.32 23.16 -18.52
N GLY A 140 -8.62 23.47 -18.58
CA GLY A 140 -9.55 22.81 -19.51
C GLY A 140 -9.75 21.32 -19.20
N CYS A 141 -9.41 20.86 -17.98
CA CYS A 141 -9.51 19.46 -17.63
C CYS A 141 -10.98 19.06 -17.49
N SER A 142 -11.40 18.04 -18.25
CA SER A 142 -12.74 17.44 -18.09
C SER A 142 -12.74 16.47 -16.92
N ALA A 143 -13.60 16.72 -15.94
CA ALA A 143 -13.87 15.78 -14.85
C ALA A 143 -14.90 14.71 -15.26
N ALA A 144 -15.62 14.90 -16.37
CA ALA A 144 -16.74 14.07 -16.86
C ALA A 144 -16.29 12.74 -17.49
N LEU A 145 -15.43 12.01 -16.79
CA LEU A 145 -15.04 10.65 -17.13
C LEU A 145 -15.65 9.68 -16.12
N THR A 146 -16.06 8.50 -16.58
CA THR A 146 -16.69 7.45 -15.79
C THR A 146 -15.84 7.03 -14.59
N TRP A 147 -14.54 6.78 -14.78
CA TRP A 147 -13.60 6.46 -13.71
C TRP A 147 -13.43 7.57 -12.65
N ASN A 148 -13.68 8.85 -12.97
CA ASN A 148 -13.70 9.94 -11.99
C ASN A 148 -14.96 9.87 -11.10
N ALA A 149 -16.12 9.55 -11.70
CA ALA A 149 -17.35 9.30 -10.96
C ALA A 149 -17.21 8.05 -10.06
N GLU A 150 -16.51 7.02 -10.52
CA GLU A 150 -16.19 5.85 -9.71
C GLU A 150 -15.29 6.19 -8.51
N ALA A 151 -14.25 7.01 -8.72
CA ALA A 151 -13.39 7.47 -7.64
C ALA A 151 -14.21 8.23 -6.56
N ALA A 152 -15.09 9.13 -6.99
CA ALA A 152 -16.01 9.84 -6.08
C ALA A 152 -16.96 8.87 -5.35
N ALA A 153 -17.52 7.88 -6.07
CA ALA A 153 -18.45 6.90 -5.51
C ALA A 153 -17.77 5.97 -4.48
N ARG A 154 -16.57 5.45 -4.77
CA ARG A 154 -15.80 4.60 -3.85
C ARG A 154 -15.39 5.33 -2.59
N ALA A 155 -15.08 6.62 -2.69
CA ALA A 155 -14.77 7.49 -1.56
C ALA A 155 -16.02 8.01 -0.82
N GLY A 156 -17.23 7.69 -1.30
CA GLY A 156 -18.49 8.08 -0.65
C GLY A 156 -18.90 9.54 -0.87
N GLN A 157 -18.31 10.23 -1.84
CA GLN A 157 -18.56 11.65 -2.12
C GLN A 157 -19.82 11.84 -2.98
N VAL A 158 -21.00 11.68 -2.36
CA VAL A 158 -22.30 11.73 -3.06
C VAL A 158 -22.51 13.05 -3.81
N ALA A 159 -22.14 14.19 -3.24
CA ALA A 159 -22.33 15.49 -3.90
C ALA A 159 -21.52 15.62 -5.20
N ALA A 160 -20.26 15.18 -5.17
CA ALA A 160 -19.39 15.16 -6.34
C ALA A 160 -19.87 14.12 -7.37
N LEU A 161 -20.25 12.93 -6.91
CA LEU A 161 -20.85 11.91 -7.75
C LEU A 161 -22.10 12.44 -8.49
N GLU A 162 -23.05 13.07 -7.80
CA GLU A 162 -24.27 13.60 -8.40
C GLU A 162 -24.00 14.75 -9.39
N GLN A 163 -22.92 15.51 -9.20
CA GLN A 163 -22.47 16.50 -10.18
C GLN A 163 -21.89 15.82 -11.42
N LEU A 164 -20.96 14.88 -11.23
CA LEU A 164 -20.33 14.15 -12.32
C LEU A 164 -21.36 13.35 -13.13
N LEU A 165 -22.36 12.74 -12.48
CA LEU A 165 -23.43 12.03 -13.18
C LEU A 165 -24.35 12.95 -13.98
N ARG A 166 -24.48 14.23 -13.61
CA ARG A 166 -25.20 15.22 -14.43
C ARG A 166 -24.41 15.57 -15.69
N GLU A 167 -23.11 15.76 -15.56
CA GLU A 167 -22.20 16.10 -16.66
C GLU A 167 -21.99 14.91 -17.61
N VAL A 168 -21.82 13.69 -17.07
CA VAL A 168 -21.69 12.44 -17.85
C VAL A 168 -23.01 12.04 -18.52
N ALA A 169 -24.16 12.43 -17.96
CA ALA A 169 -25.47 12.15 -18.55
C ALA A 169 -25.76 12.94 -19.84
N GLU A 170 -24.95 13.94 -20.20
CA GLU A 170 -25.07 14.65 -21.49
C GLU A 170 -24.58 13.82 -22.69
N TYR A 171 -23.88 12.69 -22.48
CA TYR A 171 -23.55 11.72 -23.55
C TYR A 171 -24.60 10.61 -23.73
N ALA A 172 -25.68 10.60 -22.94
CA ALA A 172 -26.75 9.60 -23.06
C ALA A 172 -27.87 10.00 -24.04
N VAL A 173 -27.78 11.17 -24.69
CA VAL A 173 -28.85 11.70 -25.57
C VAL A 173 -28.70 11.28 -27.04
N GLU A 174 -27.63 10.59 -27.44
CA GLU A 174 -27.55 10.02 -28.80
C GLU A 174 -28.32 8.70 -28.99
N GLU A 175 -28.95 8.13 -27.96
CA GLU A 175 -29.88 6.99 -28.08
C GLU A 175 -31.29 7.37 -28.61
N GLY A 176 -31.48 8.61 -29.09
CA GLY A 176 -32.75 9.09 -29.67
C GLY A 176 -32.82 9.07 -31.20
N LYS A 177 -31.80 8.54 -31.91
CA LYS A 177 -31.75 8.57 -33.39
C LYS A 177 -31.60 7.22 -34.10
N GLU A 178 -31.57 6.10 -33.38
CA GLU A 178 -31.55 4.75 -34.00
C GLU A 178 -32.94 4.11 -34.10
N GLU A 179 -34.01 4.90 -34.04
CA GLU A 179 -35.33 4.52 -34.59
C GLU A 179 -35.63 5.35 -35.85
N ALA A 180 -34.74 5.30 -36.84
CA ALA A 180 -35.05 5.63 -38.24
C ALA A 180 -33.96 5.12 -39.20
N GLY A 181 -34.18 3.96 -39.82
CA GLY A 181 -33.52 3.62 -41.08
C GLY A 181 -32.96 2.20 -41.16
N GLU A 182 -33.77 1.28 -41.68
CA GLU A 182 -33.28 0.13 -42.43
C GLU A 182 -32.30 0.61 -43.53
N GLY A 183 -31.12 -0.02 -43.62
CA GLY A 183 -30.20 0.20 -44.74
C GLY A 183 -28.79 -0.32 -44.46
N GLY A 184 -28.48 -1.51 -44.96
CA GLY A 184 -27.16 -2.13 -44.82
C GLY A 184 -26.01 -1.34 -45.44
N GLY A 185 -24.84 -1.52 -44.86
CA GLY A 185 -23.56 -1.00 -45.34
C GLY A 185 -22.44 -1.52 -44.46
N GLU A 186 -21.81 -2.62 -44.89
CA GLU A 186 -20.50 -3.07 -44.41
C GLU A 186 -19.46 -2.00 -44.79
N ASP A 187 -18.77 -1.39 -43.83
CA ASP A 187 -17.34 -1.07 -44.02
C ASP A 187 -16.62 -0.66 -42.72
N GLY A 188 -15.43 -1.23 -42.59
CA GLY A 188 -14.40 -1.17 -41.55
C GLY A 188 -14.22 0.09 -40.71
N GLY A 189 -13.98 -0.15 -39.42
CA GLY A 189 -13.35 0.77 -38.48
C GLY A 189 -13.34 0.21 -37.06
N GLU A 190 -12.33 -0.62 -36.74
CA GLU A 190 -12.05 -1.05 -35.36
C GLU A 190 -11.66 0.16 -34.50
N ASP A 191 -12.65 0.84 -33.95
CA ASP A 191 -12.48 1.75 -32.82
C ASP A 191 -13.20 1.11 -31.63
N GLN A 192 -12.55 0.10 -31.03
CA GLN A 192 -12.96 -0.53 -29.77
C GLN A 192 -12.67 0.40 -28.58
N GLY A 193 -13.06 1.67 -28.70
CA GLY A 193 -13.05 2.67 -27.64
C GLY A 193 -14.11 2.34 -26.59
N GLU A 194 -13.75 1.38 -25.73
CA GLU A 194 -14.28 1.07 -24.40
C GLU A 194 -15.52 1.88 -23.97
N ARG A 195 -16.71 1.36 -24.28
CA ARG A 195 -17.92 1.65 -23.48
C ARG A 195 -17.70 1.04 -22.09
N GLU A 196 -16.97 1.77 -21.24
CA GLU A 196 -16.63 1.38 -19.86
C GLU A 196 -17.93 1.00 -19.11
N PRO A 197 -18.02 -0.19 -18.53
CA PRO A 197 -19.31 -0.78 -18.27
C PRO A 197 -19.96 -0.22 -17.00
N ARG A 198 -21.17 0.35 -17.15
CA ARG A 198 -21.98 1.04 -16.11
C ARG A 198 -22.17 0.28 -14.79
N TRP A 199 -21.88 -1.03 -14.73
CA TRP A 199 -21.91 -1.82 -13.51
C TRP A 199 -20.70 -1.56 -12.59
N GLN A 200 -19.54 -1.13 -13.10
CA GLN A 200 -18.39 -0.77 -12.26
C GLN A 200 -18.70 0.44 -11.36
N LEU A 201 -19.39 1.44 -11.92
CA LEU A 201 -19.95 2.55 -11.16
C LEU A 201 -20.99 2.09 -10.13
N LEU A 202 -21.84 1.11 -10.46
CA LEU A 202 -22.77 0.55 -9.48
C LEU A 202 -22.05 -0.17 -8.34
N LEU A 203 -20.96 -0.90 -8.62
CA LEU A 203 -20.09 -1.48 -7.59
C LEU A 203 -19.43 -0.40 -6.72
N ALA A 204 -18.95 0.67 -7.33
CA ALA A 204 -18.39 1.80 -6.59
C ALA A 204 -19.42 2.44 -5.65
N ILE A 205 -20.67 2.61 -6.10
CA ILE A 205 -21.77 3.14 -5.29
C ILE A 205 -22.16 2.17 -4.17
N THR A 206 -22.29 0.87 -4.46
CA THR A 206 -22.59 -0.14 -3.42
C THR A 206 -21.51 -0.19 -2.36
N HIS A 207 -20.25 -0.09 -2.74
CA HIS A 207 -19.14 -0.07 -1.79
C HIS A 207 -19.10 1.23 -0.98
N GLY A 208 -18.91 2.39 -1.62
CA GLY A 208 -18.53 3.62 -0.93
C GLY A 208 -19.67 4.58 -0.54
N CYS A 209 -20.79 4.58 -1.26
CA CYS A 209 -21.88 5.53 -1.05
C CYS A 209 -22.95 5.00 -0.09
N PRO A 210 -23.74 5.86 0.59
CA PRO A 210 -24.80 5.40 1.47
C PRO A 210 -25.94 4.72 0.68
N VAL A 211 -26.77 3.92 1.36
CA VAL A 211 -27.80 3.07 0.75
C VAL A 211 -28.82 3.87 -0.08
N GLU A 212 -29.08 5.14 0.25
CA GLU A 212 -29.99 6.01 -0.48
C GLU A 212 -29.47 6.32 -1.90
N ALA A 213 -28.15 6.50 -2.06
CA ALA A 213 -27.54 6.71 -3.36
C ALA A 213 -27.63 5.44 -4.22
N LEU A 214 -27.40 4.27 -3.60
CA LEU A 214 -27.61 2.97 -4.24
C LEU A 214 -29.06 2.81 -4.70
N GLN A 215 -30.05 3.06 -3.83
CA GLN A 215 -31.47 2.94 -4.16
C GLN A 215 -31.88 3.81 -5.36
N ARG A 216 -31.37 5.04 -5.43
CA ARG A 216 -31.66 5.98 -6.53
C ARG A 216 -31.09 5.51 -7.86
N HIS A 217 -29.83 5.09 -7.86
CA HIS A 217 -29.09 4.83 -9.11
C HIS A 217 -29.15 3.37 -9.55
N TYR A 218 -29.54 2.43 -8.67
CA TYR A 218 -29.60 1.01 -8.98
C TYR A 218 -30.38 0.75 -10.27
N ASN A 219 -31.65 1.17 -10.36
CA ASN A 219 -32.48 0.92 -11.55
C ASN A 219 -31.96 1.63 -12.82
N ARG A 220 -31.23 2.73 -12.68
CA ARG A 220 -30.72 3.52 -13.82
C ARG A 220 -29.46 2.90 -14.40
N LEU A 221 -28.56 2.43 -13.54
CA LEU A 221 -27.29 1.80 -13.90
C LEU A 221 -27.47 0.32 -14.22
N TRP A 222 -28.44 -0.34 -13.59
CA TRP A 222 -28.85 -1.72 -13.85
C TRP A 222 -29.89 -1.79 -14.98
N ARG A 223 -29.44 -1.69 -16.23
CA ARG A 223 -30.31 -1.68 -17.42
C ARG A 223 -30.88 -3.06 -17.84
N TRP A 224 -30.62 -4.13 -17.11
CA TRP A 224 -31.13 -5.48 -17.45
C TRP A 224 -32.66 -5.63 -17.29
N ARG A 225 -33.33 -4.66 -16.64
CA ARG A 225 -34.81 -4.58 -16.50
C ARG A 225 -35.57 -4.45 -17.82
N GLY A 226 -34.95 -3.95 -18.90
CA GLY A 226 -35.57 -3.91 -20.23
C GLY A 226 -35.73 -5.31 -20.83
N MET A 227 -34.69 -6.13 -20.68
CA MET A 227 -34.61 -7.48 -21.22
C MET A 227 -35.48 -8.48 -20.46
N LEU A 228 -35.57 -8.36 -19.12
CA LEU A 228 -36.48 -9.16 -18.28
C LEU A 228 -37.96 -8.89 -18.56
N ARG A 229 -38.34 -7.66 -18.95
CA ARG A 229 -39.71 -7.36 -19.37
C ARG A 229 -40.01 -7.97 -20.73
N ALA A 230 -39.07 -7.93 -21.67
CA ALA A 230 -39.19 -8.59 -22.96
C ALA A 230 -39.29 -10.13 -22.81
N SER A 231 -38.46 -10.73 -21.95
CA SER A 231 -38.50 -12.17 -21.63
C SER A 231 -39.78 -12.58 -20.90
N ARG A 232 -40.24 -11.80 -19.91
CA ARG A 232 -41.56 -12.04 -19.27
C ARG A 232 -42.73 -11.83 -20.22
N ALA A 233 -42.66 -10.85 -21.11
CA ALA A 233 -43.69 -10.63 -22.14
C ALA A 233 -43.68 -11.78 -23.16
N ALA A 234 -42.51 -12.29 -23.55
CA ALA A 234 -42.36 -13.45 -24.42
C ALA A 234 -42.86 -14.75 -23.75
N ALA A 235 -42.56 -14.96 -22.47
CA ALA A 235 -43.06 -16.10 -21.68
C ALA A 235 -44.57 -16.03 -21.45
N ALA A 236 -45.11 -14.84 -21.17
CA ALA A 236 -46.56 -14.62 -21.06
C ALA A 236 -47.26 -14.79 -22.41
N ALA A 237 -46.65 -14.36 -23.51
CA ALA A 237 -47.14 -14.58 -24.86
C ALA A 237 -47.10 -16.07 -25.24
N ALA A 238 -46.05 -16.80 -24.85
CA ALA A 238 -45.94 -18.24 -25.05
C ALA A 238 -46.98 -19.02 -24.21
N ALA A 239 -47.21 -18.64 -22.96
CA ALA A 239 -48.24 -19.22 -22.11
C ALA A 239 -49.66 -18.91 -22.62
N ALA A 240 -49.89 -17.70 -23.12
CA ALA A 240 -51.16 -17.33 -23.77
C ALA A 240 -51.37 -18.09 -25.09
N ALA A 241 -50.33 -18.30 -25.88
CA ALA A 241 -50.37 -19.11 -27.11
C ALA A 241 -50.64 -20.59 -26.81
N ALA A 242 -50.04 -21.16 -25.76
CA ALA A 242 -50.31 -22.52 -25.29
C ALA A 242 -51.75 -22.68 -24.78
N ALA A 243 -52.27 -21.71 -24.03
CA ALA A 243 -53.67 -21.70 -23.60
C ALA A 243 -54.66 -21.55 -24.77
N ALA A 244 -54.31 -20.75 -25.78
CA ALA A 244 -55.11 -20.62 -27.00
C ALA A 244 -55.09 -21.89 -27.86
N ALA A 245 -53.96 -22.59 -27.96
CA ALA A 245 -53.84 -23.88 -28.64
C ALA A 245 -54.67 -24.98 -27.93
N ALA A 246 -54.70 -24.98 -26.60
CA ALA A 246 -55.55 -25.87 -25.81
C ALA A 246 -57.05 -25.58 -25.98
N ALA A 247 -57.44 -24.31 -26.20
CA ALA A 247 -58.82 -23.91 -26.46
C ALA A 247 -59.27 -24.14 -27.91
N ALA A 248 -58.34 -24.21 -28.87
CA ALA A 248 -58.60 -24.50 -30.28
C ALA A 248 -58.75 -26.00 -30.58
N GLY A 249 -58.39 -26.88 -29.63
CA GLY A 249 -58.68 -28.31 -29.68
C GLY A 249 -60.16 -28.59 -29.42
N GLY A 250 -60.99 -28.46 -30.45
CA GLY A 250 -62.40 -28.82 -30.43
C GLY A 250 -62.64 -30.33 -30.21
N PRO A 251 -63.83 -30.72 -29.72
CA PRO A 251 -64.07 -31.99 -29.06
C PRO A 251 -64.50 -33.08 -30.04
N ASP A 252 -63.73 -34.17 -30.15
CA ASP A 252 -64.30 -35.45 -30.59
C ASP A 252 -63.47 -36.66 -30.14
N ALA A 253 -64.17 -37.78 -29.95
CA ALA A 253 -63.69 -39.14 -29.65
C ALA A 253 -63.48 -39.57 -28.16
N THR A 254 -64.62 -39.67 -27.46
CA THR A 254 -65.15 -40.89 -26.80
C THR A 254 -64.33 -41.70 -25.77
N ALA A 255 -64.82 -41.61 -24.52
CA ALA A 255 -65.33 -42.69 -23.65
C ALA A 255 -64.40 -43.80 -23.10
N GLY A 256 -64.26 -43.80 -21.75
CA GLY A 256 -64.22 -45.05 -20.98
C GLY A 256 -63.48 -45.01 -19.63
N GLY A 257 -64.19 -44.72 -18.53
CA GLY A 257 -63.91 -45.36 -17.23
C GLY A 257 -63.58 -44.48 -16.02
N VAL A 258 -64.61 -44.28 -15.17
CA VAL A 258 -64.59 -44.27 -13.68
C VAL A 258 -63.78 -43.14 -12.99
N SER A 259 -64.38 -41.99 -12.65
CA SER A 259 -65.23 -41.66 -11.48
C SER A 259 -64.48 -40.85 -10.40
N GLN A 260 -64.91 -39.59 -10.29
CA GLN A 260 -65.08 -38.80 -9.07
C GLN A 260 -64.04 -38.92 -7.96
N GLN A 261 -63.16 -37.92 -7.88
CA GLN A 261 -62.94 -37.19 -6.62
C GLN A 261 -62.56 -35.74 -6.94
N PHE A 262 -63.50 -34.84 -6.65
CA PHE A 262 -63.29 -33.40 -6.63
C PHE A 262 -62.50 -33.01 -5.37
N ALA A 263 -61.73 -31.93 -5.52
CA ALA A 263 -61.24 -31.02 -4.48
C ALA A 263 -59.95 -31.41 -3.73
N ARG A 264 -58.79 -30.95 -4.24
CA ARG A 264 -57.87 -30.04 -3.52
C ARG A 264 -56.64 -29.69 -4.37
N GLY A 265 -56.28 -28.40 -4.34
CA GLY A 265 -54.93 -27.82 -4.48
C GLY A 265 -53.98 -28.41 -5.51
N LEU A 266 -53.82 -27.73 -6.65
CA LEU A 266 -52.70 -27.95 -7.56
C LEU A 266 -51.39 -27.56 -6.85
N CYS A 267 -50.57 -28.56 -6.52
CA CYS A 267 -49.13 -28.41 -6.26
C CYS A 267 -48.38 -28.54 -7.60
N LEU A 268 -47.31 -27.78 -7.75
CA LEU A 268 -46.59 -27.55 -9.01
C LEU A 268 -45.35 -28.45 -9.17
N ASP A 269 -45.33 -29.62 -8.53
CA ASP A 269 -44.11 -30.44 -8.42
C ASP A 269 -44.08 -31.69 -9.33
N ASP A 270 -45.18 -32.07 -9.99
CA ASP A 270 -45.23 -33.32 -10.77
C ASP A 270 -45.00 -33.17 -12.30
N ALA A 271 -44.66 -31.97 -12.80
CA ALA A 271 -44.49 -31.74 -14.25
C ALA A 271 -43.05 -31.81 -14.77
N LEU A 272 -42.05 -32.08 -13.92
CA LEU A 272 -40.63 -32.16 -14.32
C LEU A 272 -40.04 -33.59 -14.36
N GLY A 273 -40.87 -34.63 -14.23
CA GLY A 273 -40.41 -36.03 -14.16
C GLY A 273 -40.49 -36.85 -15.46
N ALA A 274 -41.04 -36.34 -16.56
CA ALA A 274 -41.37 -37.16 -17.74
C ALA A 274 -40.78 -36.60 -19.05
N ALA A 275 -39.46 -36.46 -19.12
CA ALA A 275 -38.74 -36.31 -20.39
C ALA A 275 -37.33 -36.94 -20.30
N ALA A 276 -37.25 -38.17 -19.79
CA ALA A 276 -36.08 -39.02 -19.94
C ALA A 276 -36.49 -40.34 -20.59
N GLY A 277 -36.04 -40.55 -21.83
CA GLY A 277 -35.97 -41.88 -22.47
C GLY A 277 -36.58 -41.97 -23.88
N GLY A 278 -35.73 -41.95 -24.92
CA GLY A 278 -36.10 -42.38 -26.28
C GLY A 278 -35.20 -41.87 -27.40
N SER A 279 -34.11 -42.60 -27.70
CA SER A 279 -33.10 -42.36 -28.74
C SER A 279 -33.63 -42.41 -30.18
N SER A 280 -33.20 -41.48 -31.06
CA SER A 280 -32.32 -41.77 -32.22
C SER A 280 -32.22 -40.59 -33.23
N GLY A 281 -30.99 -40.13 -33.50
CA GLY A 281 -30.57 -39.67 -34.84
C GLY A 281 -30.33 -38.17 -35.08
N GLY A 282 -29.06 -37.76 -35.15
CA GLY A 282 -28.58 -36.83 -36.19
C GLY A 282 -28.32 -35.37 -35.81
N ALA A 283 -27.05 -35.07 -35.52
CA ALA A 283 -26.26 -33.89 -35.91
C ALA A 283 -26.84 -32.47 -35.75
N GLY A 284 -26.12 -31.64 -34.98
CA GLY A 284 -26.14 -30.18 -35.08
C GLY A 284 -25.78 -29.50 -33.77
N ASP A 285 -24.48 -29.36 -33.49
CA ASP A 285 -23.95 -28.51 -32.42
C ASP A 285 -24.46 -27.07 -32.59
N GLY A 286 -25.08 -26.55 -31.54
CA GLY A 286 -25.65 -25.20 -31.48
C GLY A 286 -25.89 -24.74 -30.05
N HIS A 287 -24.98 -25.09 -29.14
CA HIS A 287 -24.91 -24.52 -27.79
C HIS A 287 -23.60 -23.74 -27.71
N GLY A 288 -23.68 -22.41 -27.71
CA GLY A 288 -22.49 -21.58 -27.66
C GLY A 288 -22.70 -20.07 -27.50
N GLU A 289 -23.92 -19.55 -27.70
CA GLU A 289 -24.12 -18.07 -27.67
C GLU A 289 -25.02 -17.55 -26.54
N PHE A 290 -25.71 -18.43 -25.76
CA PHE A 290 -26.60 -18.00 -24.67
C PHE A 290 -26.06 -18.24 -23.24
N GLU A 291 -25.06 -19.10 -23.05
CA GLU A 291 -24.53 -19.44 -21.72
C GLU A 291 -23.65 -18.32 -21.13
N GLY A 292 -22.97 -17.53 -21.97
CA GLY A 292 -22.05 -16.47 -21.50
C GLY A 292 -22.70 -15.24 -20.86
N GLU A 293 -23.99 -14.97 -21.12
CA GLU A 293 -24.67 -13.78 -20.59
C GLU A 293 -25.19 -13.97 -19.15
N ASP A 294 -25.64 -15.17 -18.80
CA ASP A 294 -26.10 -15.49 -17.45
C ASP A 294 -24.93 -15.62 -16.46
N ASP A 295 -23.79 -16.17 -16.90
CA ASP A 295 -22.56 -16.26 -16.09
C ASP A 295 -22.01 -14.87 -15.74
N ALA A 296 -21.94 -13.96 -16.73
CA ALA A 296 -21.51 -12.58 -16.49
C ALA A 296 -22.46 -11.82 -15.55
N ARG A 297 -23.76 -12.11 -15.63
CA ARG A 297 -24.75 -11.51 -14.72
C ARG A 297 -24.53 -11.98 -13.30
N ASP A 298 -24.39 -13.28 -13.12
CA ASP A 298 -24.28 -13.88 -11.80
C ASP A 298 -22.94 -13.49 -11.15
N GLU A 299 -21.86 -13.33 -11.92
CA GLU A 299 -20.61 -12.73 -11.45
C GLU A 299 -20.82 -11.29 -10.91
N ILE A 300 -21.61 -10.46 -11.59
CA ILE A 300 -21.89 -9.10 -11.11
C ILE A 300 -22.75 -9.11 -9.83
N LEU A 301 -23.71 -10.03 -9.71
CA LEU A 301 -24.52 -10.19 -8.49
C LEU A 301 -23.63 -10.55 -7.28
N VAL A 302 -22.70 -11.48 -7.46
CA VAL A 302 -21.70 -11.84 -6.45
C VAL A 302 -20.83 -10.62 -6.11
N LYS A 303 -20.32 -9.88 -7.10
CA LYS A 303 -19.53 -8.65 -6.85
C LYS A 303 -20.31 -7.58 -6.10
N LEU A 304 -21.61 -7.42 -6.35
CA LEU A 304 -22.47 -6.48 -5.61
C LEU A 304 -22.63 -6.91 -4.14
N LEU A 305 -22.75 -8.22 -3.88
CA LEU A 305 -22.80 -8.76 -2.53
C LEU A 305 -21.48 -8.51 -1.79
N LEU A 306 -20.34 -8.82 -2.42
CA LEU A 306 -18.99 -8.57 -1.88
C LEU A 306 -18.77 -7.08 -1.59
N ALA A 307 -19.14 -6.20 -2.53
CA ALA A 307 -19.01 -4.75 -2.36
C ALA A 307 -19.84 -4.21 -1.19
N ALA A 308 -21.05 -4.76 -0.97
CA ALA A 308 -21.87 -4.42 0.19
C ALA A 308 -21.31 -4.98 1.50
N ALA A 309 -20.80 -6.22 1.48
CA ALA A 309 -20.19 -6.88 2.64
C ALA A 309 -18.92 -6.17 3.11
N GLY A 310 -18.07 -5.71 2.19
CA GLY A 310 -16.86 -4.91 2.48
C GLY A 310 -17.10 -3.41 2.65
N SER A 311 -18.36 -2.95 2.54
CA SER A 311 -18.65 -1.52 2.52
C SER A 311 -18.20 -0.81 3.81
N PRO A 312 -17.45 0.32 3.72
CA PRO A 312 -17.06 1.13 4.87
C PRO A 312 -18.22 1.93 5.49
N THR A 313 -19.38 2.02 4.84
CA THR A 313 -20.49 2.82 5.33
C THR A 313 -21.24 2.11 6.48
N PRO A 314 -21.77 2.83 7.47
CA PRO A 314 -22.53 2.23 8.58
C PRO A 314 -23.85 1.57 8.14
N CYS A 315 -24.35 1.87 6.94
CA CYS A 315 -25.56 1.27 6.37
C CYS A 315 -25.28 0.00 5.55
N TRP A 316 -24.13 -0.65 5.72
CA TRP A 316 -23.75 -1.88 4.99
C TRP A 316 -24.81 -2.98 5.07
N ALA A 317 -25.42 -3.20 6.24
CA ALA A 317 -26.48 -4.19 6.43
C ALA A 317 -27.71 -3.84 5.60
N ALA A 318 -28.12 -2.57 5.60
CA ALA A 318 -29.23 -2.08 4.80
C ALA A 318 -28.97 -2.22 3.29
N LYS A 319 -27.71 -2.14 2.82
CA LYS A 319 -27.35 -2.41 1.42
C LYS A 319 -27.51 -3.87 1.06
N LEU A 320 -27.01 -4.78 1.91
CA LEU A 320 -27.18 -6.24 1.73
C LEU A 320 -28.66 -6.60 1.68
N ASP A 321 -29.44 -6.08 2.62
CA ASP A 321 -30.87 -6.33 2.70
C ASP A 321 -31.62 -5.73 1.52
N PHE A 322 -31.26 -4.52 1.07
CA PHE A 322 -31.84 -3.90 -0.12
C PHE A 322 -31.60 -4.74 -1.39
N LEU A 323 -30.35 -5.19 -1.61
CA LEU A 323 -30.01 -6.02 -2.77
C LEU A 323 -30.80 -7.34 -2.75
N ARG A 324 -30.83 -8.04 -1.61
CA ARG A 324 -31.50 -9.34 -1.47
C ARG A 324 -33.01 -9.23 -1.57
N SER A 325 -33.62 -8.33 -0.79
CA SER A 325 -35.07 -8.27 -0.63
C SER A 325 -35.77 -7.44 -1.71
N ALA A 326 -35.19 -6.30 -2.10
CA ALA A 326 -35.84 -5.34 -2.98
C ALA A 326 -35.37 -5.45 -4.45
N CYS A 327 -34.17 -5.96 -4.70
CA CYS A 327 -33.60 -6.02 -6.06
C CYS A 327 -33.71 -7.40 -6.72
N TRP A 328 -33.31 -8.48 -6.03
CA TRP A 328 -33.13 -9.80 -6.65
C TRP A 328 -34.34 -10.73 -6.51
N GLY A 329 -35.16 -10.53 -5.46
CA GLY A 329 -36.24 -11.44 -5.12
C GLY A 329 -35.74 -12.71 -4.39
N PRO A 330 -36.64 -13.46 -3.73
CA PRO A 330 -36.24 -14.48 -2.76
C PRO A 330 -35.41 -15.62 -3.36
N VAL A 331 -35.81 -16.12 -4.53
CA VAL A 331 -35.14 -17.27 -5.18
C VAL A 331 -33.72 -16.91 -5.63
N VAL A 332 -33.54 -15.79 -6.34
CA VAL A 332 -32.21 -15.37 -6.82
C VAL A 332 -31.32 -15.00 -5.63
N ALA A 333 -31.86 -14.31 -4.62
CA ALA A 333 -31.11 -13.95 -3.43
C ALA A 333 -30.63 -15.18 -2.65
N GLU A 334 -31.45 -16.22 -2.53
CA GLU A 334 -31.07 -17.50 -1.91
C GLU A 334 -29.97 -18.19 -2.73
N GLN A 335 -30.13 -18.30 -4.05
CA GLN A 335 -29.15 -18.92 -4.94
C GLN A 335 -27.79 -18.20 -4.99
N VAL A 336 -27.78 -16.87 -4.86
CA VAL A 336 -26.52 -16.11 -4.75
C VAL A 336 -25.87 -16.37 -3.39
N VAL A 337 -26.66 -16.39 -2.30
CA VAL A 337 -26.15 -16.59 -0.94
C VAL A 337 -25.70 -18.03 -0.67
N SER A 338 -26.32 -19.02 -1.31
CA SER A 338 -25.93 -20.43 -1.25
C SER A 338 -24.70 -20.74 -2.13
N GLY A 339 -24.27 -19.81 -2.98
CA GLY A 339 -23.18 -20.00 -3.92
C GLY A 339 -23.55 -20.79 -5.19
N GLU A 340 -24.83 -21.11 -5.40
CA GLU A 340 -25.32 -21.82 -6.59
C GLU A 340 -25.12 -21.03 -7.89
N ARG A 341 -25.15 -19.69 -7.80
CA ARG A 341 -24.95 -18.77 -8.94
C ARG A 341 -23.49 -18.35 -9.15
N GLY A 342 -22.57 -18.82 -8.33
CA GLY A 342 -21.18 -18.43 -8.42
C GLY A 342 -20.52 -18.47 -7.05
N GLY A 343 -19.23 -18.81 -7.04
CA GLY A 343 -18.47 -18.92 -5.81
C GLY A 343 -18.44 -17.59 -5.05
N LEU A 344 -18.79 -17.61 -3.77
CA LEU A 344 -18.66 -16.48 -2.86
C LEU A 344 -17.21 -16.29 -2.36
N TRP A 345 -16.25 -16.68 -3.18
CA TRP A 345 -14.84 -16.57 -2.85
C TRP A 345 -14.48 -15.10 -2.60
N GLY A 346 -13.91 -14.81 -1.44
CA GLY A 346 -13.56 -13.44 -1.02
C GLY A 346 -14.65 -12.66 -0.28
N ILE A 347 -15.85 -13.23 -0.03
CA ILE A 347 -16.87 -12.53 0.79
C ILE A 347 -16.36 -12.24 2.20
N TRP A 348 -15.66 -13.20 2.80
CA TRP A 348 -15.10 -13.07 4.13
C TRP A 348 -13.89 -12.14 4.14
N GLU A 349 -13.05 -12.18 3.11
CA GLU A 349 -11.93 -11.24 2.95
C GLU A 349 -12.44 -9.80 2.88
N ALA A 350 -13.43 -9.54 2.02
CA ALA A 350 -14.04 -8.21 1.87
C ALA A 350 -14.64 -7.72 3.20
N ALA A 351 -15.38 -8.57 3.90
CA ALA A 351 -15.96 -8.24 5.20
C ALA A 351 -14.89 -8.03 6.30
N ALA A 352 -13.81 -8.82 6.29
CA ALA A 352 -12.71 -8.77 7.26
C ALA A 352 -11.84 -7.52 7.12
N GLU A 353 -11.91 -6.80 6.00
CA GLU A 353 -11.28 -5.48 5.92
C GLU A 353 -11.87 -4.45 6.89
N ARG A 354 -13.05 -4.73 7.48
CA ARG A 354 -13.81 -3.82 8.34
C ARG A 354 -13.67 -4.23 9.81
N PRO A 355 -13.58 -3.28 10.74
CA PRO A 355 -13.39 -3.58 12.17
C PRO A 355 -14.62 -4.22 12.84
N ASP A 356 -15.81 -4.13 12.24
CA ASP A 356 -17.06 -4.73 12.70
C ASP A 356 -17.31 -6.12 12.10
N PHE A 357 -16.23 -6.86 11.81
CA PHE A 357 -16.30 -8.15 11.10
C PHE A 357 -17.20 -9.17 11.77
N LEU A 358 -17.17 -9.31 13.10
CA LEU A 358 -18.07 -10.23 13.82
C LEU A 358 -19.56 -9.96 13.55
N ALA A 359 -19.95 -8.68 13.48
CA ALA A 359 -21.34 -8.30 13.19
C ALA A 359 -21.73 -8.65 11.75
N ARG A 360 -20.84 -8.37 10.79
CA ARG A 360 -21.02 -8.74 9.37
C ARG A 360 -21.10 -10.24 9.19
N LEU A 361 -20.24 -10.96 9.90
CA LEU A 361 -20.17 -12.41 9.86
C LEU A 361 -21.45 -13.06 10.39
N LYS A 362 -21.95 -12.60 11.54
CA LYS A 362 -23.25 -13.02 12.07
C LYS A 362 -24.39 -12.68 11.11
N HIS A 363 -24.41 -11.47 10.53
CA HIS A 363 -25.47 -11.07 9.59
C HIS A 363 -25.48 -11.95 8.33
N LEU A 364 -24.32 -12.18 7.71
CA LEU A 364 -24.18 -13.04 6.54
C LEU A 364 -24.53 -14.51 6.86
N HIS A 365 -24.12 -15.01 8.01
CA HIS A 365 -24.48 -16.35 8.45
C HIS A 365 -26.01 -16.49 8.64
N THR A 366 -26.66 -15.53 9.31
CA THR A 366 -28.13 -15.50 9.44
C THR A 366 -28.85 -15.32 8.10
N ALA A 367 -28.17 -14.74 7.11
CA ALA A 367 -28.67 -14.59 5.76
C ALA A 367 -28.63 -15.90 4.95
N GLY A 368 -27.95 -16.94 5.44
CA GLY A 368 -27.79 -18.24 4.78
C GLY A 368 -26.42 -18.47 4.15
N VAL A 369 -25.45 -17.55 4.33
CA VAL A 369 -24.07 -17.77 3.86
C VAL A 369 -23.42 -18.84 4.74
N GLY A 370 -22.94 -19.91 4.11
CA GLY A 370 -22.19 -20.97 4.79
C GLY A 370 -20.89 -20.43 5.40
N VAL A 371 -20.59 -20.82 6.63
CA VAL A 371 -19.29 -20.56 7.26
C VAL A 371 -18.39 -21.77 7.06
N ASP A 372 -17.18 -21.53 6.59
CA ASP A 372 -16.19 -22.55 6.24
C ASP A 372 -14.79 -22.12 6.71
N GLU A 373 -13.77 -22.86 6.30
CA GLU A 373 -12.36 -22.57 6.59
C GLU A 373 -11.93 -21.18 6.08
N SER A 374 -12.49 -20.71 4.97
CA SER A 374 -12.16 -19.38 4.43
C SER A 374 -12.65 -18.24 5.34
N ALA A 375 -13.71 -18.45 6.12
CA ALA A 375 -14.14 -17.51 7.16
C ALA A 375 -13.14 -17.43 8.33
N VAL A 376 -12.54 -18.57 8.69
CA VAL A 376 -11.49 -18.67 9.73
C VAL A 376 -10.22 -18.00 9.25
N GLU A 377 -9.80 -18.27 8.01
CA GLU A 377 -8.65 -17.59 7.39
C GLU A 377 -8.88 -16.08 7.39
N ALA A 378 -10.01 -15.60 6.88
CA ALA A 378 -10.31 -14.17 6.84
C ALA A 378 -10.33 -13.52 8.24
N ALA A 379 -10.84 -14.19 9.27
CA ALA A 379 -10.78 -13.71 10.65
C ALA A 379 -9.33 -13.55 11.14
N ALA A 380 -8.49 -14.57 10.87
CA ALA A 380 -7.09 -14.58 11.26
C ALA A 380 -6.25 -13.53 10.50
N ARG A 381 -6.50 -13.37 9.19
CA ARG A 381 -5.87 -12.34 8.35
C ARG A 381 -6.32 -10.93 8.69
N GLY A 382 -7.59 -10.76 9.07
CA GLY A 382 -8.17 -9.47 9.46
C GLY A 382 -7.84 -9.02 10.88
N GLY A 383 -7.32 -9.91 11.74
CA GLY A 383 -7.02 -9.59 13.14
C GLY A 383 -8.24 -9.63 14.06
N HIS A 384 -9.29 -10.37 13.70
CA HIS A 384 -10.57 -10.38 14.41
C HIS A 384 -10.65 -11.55 15.40
N ALA A 385 -9.99 -11.39 16.54
CA ALA A 385 -9.93 -12.42 17.59
C ALA A 385 -11.33 -12.82 18.11
N ASP A 386 -12.27 -11.88 18.18
CA ASP A 386 -13.66 -12.13 18.59
C ASP A 386 -14.45 -12.96 17.57
N ALA A 387 -14.29 -12.68 16.28
CA ALA A 387 -14.86 -13.47 15.18
C ALA A 387 -14.25 -14.86 15.11
N LEU A 388 -12.93 -14.98 15.32
CA LEU A 388 -12.23 -16.26 15.35
C LEU A 388 -12.75 -17.15 16.50
N ALA A 389 -12.89 -16.58 17.71
CA ALA A 389 -13.47 -17.28 18.84
C ALA A 389 -14.93 -17.71 18.56
N TRP A 390 -15.74 -16.83 17.98
CA TRP A 390 -17.13 -17.17 17.61
C TRP A 390 -17.22 -18.32 16.60
N LEU A 391 -16.40 -18.29 15.55
CA LEU A 391 -16.37 -19.32 14.51
C LEU A 391 -16.07 -20.70 15.09
N TRP A 392 -15.17 -20.76 16.07
CA TRP A 392 -14.78 -22.01 16.69
C TRP A 392 -15.73 -22.47 17.80
N ASP A 393 -16.18 -21.56 18.65
CA ASP A 393 -16.91 -21.92 19.88
C ASP A 393 -18.42 -22.00 19.66
N GLU A 394 -18.98 -21.14 18.81
CA GLU A 394 -20.43 -21.07 18.57
C GLU A 394 -20.82 -21.65 17.21
N ALA A 395 -20.06 -21.38 16.15
CA ALA A 395 -20.40 -21.85 14.80
C ALA A 395 -19.93 -23.28 14.50
N GLY A 396 -19.02 -23.81 15.32
CA GLY A 396 -18.57 -25.21 15.25
C GLY A 396 -17.78 -25.55 13.98
N VAL A 397 -17.09 -24.57 13.39
CA VAL A 397 -16.24 -24.82 12.21
C VAL A 397 -15.07 -25.74 12.62
N PRO A 398 -14.88 -26.90 11.95
CA PRO A 398 -13.87 -27.87 12.35
C PRO A 398 -12.45 -27.29 12.29
N VAL A 399 -11.65 -27.68 13.28
CA VAL A 399 -10.30 -27.16 13.56
C VAL A 399 -9.28 -28.11 12.94
N ASP A 400 -8.70 -27.77 11.79
CA ASP A 400 -7.47 -28.42 11.29
C ASP A 400 -6.29 -27.42 11.29
N VAL A 401 -6.16 -26.72 12.43
CA VAL A 401 -5.16 -25.66 12.68
C VAL A 401 -3.68 -26.11 12.69
N PRO A 402 -3.25 -27.40 12.58
CA PRO A 402 -1.82 -27.72 12.53
C PRO A 402 -1.12 -27.60 11.18
N ALA A 403 -1.80 -27.64 10.03
CA ALA A 403 -1.11 -27.71 8.73
C ALA A 403 -0.88 -26.34 8.08
N GLU A 404 -1.90 -25.50 8.04
CA GLU A 404 -1.84 -24.25 7.28
C GLU A 404 -1.09 -23.13 8.01
N PHE A 405 -1.23 -23.01 9.32
CA PHE A 405 -0.61 -21.95 10.12
C PHE A 405 0.77 -22.31 10.68
N SER A 406 1.19 -23.57 10.53
CA SER A 406 2.55 -24.03 10.88
C SER A 406 3.56 -23.77 9.77
N ASP A 407 3.11 -23.41 8.57
CA ASP A 407 3.99 -22.95 7.50
C ASP A 407 4.47 -21.52 7.80
N PRO A 408 5.79 -21.28 7.90
CA PRO A 408 6.33 -19.93 8.04
C PRO A 408 5.84 -18.96 6.96
N ASP A 409 5.52 -19.44 5.75
CA ASP A 409 5.04 -18.57 4.67
C ASP A 409 3.57 -18.14 4.86
N ALA A 410 2.78 -18.85 5.69
CA ALA A 410 1.44 -18.41 6.08
C ALA A 410 1.43 -17.11 6.91
N MET A 411 2.58 -16.73 7.50
CA MET A 411 2.74 -15.45 8.21
C MET A 411 2.58 -14.23 7.30
N GLN A 412 2.66 -14.38 5.97
CA GLN A 412 2.35 -13.30 5.03
C GLN A 412 0.89 -12.86 5.12
N ALA A 413 0.00 -13.85 5.29
CA ALA A 413 -1.43 -13.67 5.26
C ALA A 413 -1.97 -13.23 6.63
N LEU A 414 -1.39 -13.75 7.71
CA LEU A 414 -1.83 -13.53 9.08
C LEU A 414 -1.74 -12.07 9.55
N SER A 415 -2.70 -11.68 10.39
CA SER A 415 -2.64 -10.42 11.12
C SER A 415 -1.59 -10.46 12.22
N SER A 416 -0.97 -9.32 12.49
CA SER A 416 -0.07 -9.12 13.63
C SER A 416 -0.82 -8.94 14.97
N ASP A 417 -2.13 -9.19 15.02
CA ASP A 417 -2.93 -9.05 16.25
C ASP A 417 -2.55 -10.13 17.27
N VAL A 418 -2.12 -9.69 18.46
CA VAL A 418 -1.66 -10.58 19.54
C VAL A 418 -2.80 -11.46 20.09
N GLY A 419 -4.05 -10.99 20.03
CA GLY A 419 -5.22 -11.77 20.44
C GLY A 419 -5.46 -12.96 19.52
N VAL A 420 -5.38 -12.75 18.20
CA VAL A 420 -5.47 -13.83 17.20
C VAL A 420 -4.35 -14.86 17.39
N LEU A 421 -3.11 -14.39 17.56
CA LEU A 421 -1.96 -15.27 17.77
C LEU A 421 -2.06 -16.07 19.09
N GLY A 422 -2.59 -15.45 20.14
CA GLY A 422 -2.88 -16.10 21.41
C GLY A 422 -3.91 -17.22 21.25
N LEU A 423 -5.02 -16.95 20.56
CA LEU A 423 -6.05 -17.94 20.26
C LEU A 423 -5.52 -19.10 19.41
N LEU A 424 -4.71 -18.83 18.40
CA LEU A 424 -4.05 -19.87 17.60
C LEU A 424 -3.15 -20.76 18.46
N ARG A 425 -2.35 -20.16 19.36
CA ARG A 425 -1.52 -20.91 20.31
C ARG A 425 -2.34 -21.78 21.24
N ASP A 426 -3.43 -21.25 21.79
CA ASP A 426 -4.32 -21.98 22.70
C ASP A 426 -5.00 -23.17 22.00
N ARG A 427 -5.12 -23.13 20.67
CA ARG A 427 -5.60 -24.24 19.83
C ARG A 427 -4.48 -25.15 19.29
N GLY A 428 -3.24 -24.97 19.74
CA GLY A 428 -2.12 -25.87 19.46
C GLY A 428 -1.17 -25.43 18.34
N ALA A 429 -1.27 -24.19 17.85
CA ALA A 429 -0.27 -23.66 16.92
C ALA A 429 1.08 -23.46 17.62
N VAL A 430 2.16 -23.92 16.98
CA VAL A 430 3.53 -23.82 17.52
C VAL A 430 4.32 -22.79 16.72
N PHE A 431 4.83 -21.76 17.41
CA PHE A 431 5.68 -20.74 16.81
C PHE A 431 7.16 -21.08 16.96
N SER A 432 7.95 -20.75 15.95
CA SER A 432 9.39 -21.08 15.87
C SER A 432 10.19 -19.89 15.32
N ALA A 433 11.52 -20.01 15.31
CA ALA A 433 12.41 -19.00 14.74
C ALA A 433 12.08 -18.66 13.27
N ALA A 434 11.62 -19.65 12.49
CA ALA A 434 11.23 -19.45 11.10
C ALA A 434 10.00 -18.54 10.97
N HIS A 435 9.02 -18.70 11.86
CA HIS A 435 7.84 -17.83 11.93
C HIS A 435 8.22 -16.39 12.29
N VAL A 436 9.13 -16.19 13.24
CA VAL A 436 9.64 -14.85 13.59
C VAL A 436 10.37 -14.22 12.40
N ALA A 437 11.21 -14.99 11.69
CA ALA A 437 11.90 -14.53 10.50
C ALA A 437 10.91 -14.15 9.38
N ALA A 438 9.84 -14.93 9.19
CA ALA A 438 8.78 -14.60 8.24
C ALA A 438 8.02 -13.32 8.63
N ALA A 439 7.50 -13.23 9.85
CA ALA A 439 6.83 -12.03 10.36
C ALA A 439 7.71 -10.77 10.26
N SER A 440 9.03 -10.92 10.48
CA SER A 440 10.01 -9.84 10.32
C SER A 440 10.10 -9.35 8.87
N ARG A 441 10.10 -10.27 7.87
CA ARG A 441 10.10 -9.92 6.43
C ARG A 441 8.88 -9.09 6.03
N PHE A 442 7.73 -9.35 6.66
CA PHE A 442 6.49 -8.62 6.43
C PHE A 442 6.34 -7.35 7.29
N ARG A 443 7.39 -6.96 8.02
CA ARG A 443 7.45 -5.72 8.83
C ARG A 443 6.29 -5.60 9.84
N TRP A 444 6.01 -6.69 10.54
CA TRP A 444 5.07 -6.65 11.66
C TRP A 444 5.49 -5.63 12.72
N PRO A 445 4.53 -5.05 13.47
CA PRO A 445 4.84 -4.11 14.55
C PRO A 445 5.73 -4.74 15.64
N ASP A 446 6.59 -3.91 16.24
CA ASP A 446 7.55 -4.35 17.27
C ASP A 446 6.89 -5.13 18.43
N ALA A 447 5.69 -4.72 18.87
CA ALA A 447 4.98 -5.38 19.95
C ALA A 447 4.53 -6.81 19.59
N ALA A 448 4.04 -7.01 18.37
CA ALA A 448 3.64 -8.33 17.88
C ALA A 448 4.85 -9.24 17.68
N LEU A 449 5.94 -8.70 17.13
CA LEU A 449 7.21 -9.43 16.98
C LEU A 449 7.81 -9.80 18.34
N LEU A 450 7.76 -8.90 19.32
CA LEU A 450 8.21 -9.19 20.70
C LEU A 450 7.42 -10.36 21.29
N TRP A 451 6.08 -10.32 21.17
CA TRP A 451 5.24 -11.43 21.60
C TRP A 451 5.60 -12.73 20.88
N LEU A 452 5.80 -12.68 19.56
CA LEU A 452 6.15 -13.86 18.77
C LEU A 452 7.52 -14.42 19.11
N VAL A 453 8.49 -13.55 19.42
CA VAL A 453 9.80 -13.95 19.95
C VAL A 453 9.61 -14.66 21.26
N GLU A 454 8.84 -14.12 22.21
CA GLU A 454 8.59 -14.75 23.51
C GLU A 454 7.84 -16.08 23.38
N ALA A 455 6.80 -16.13 22.55
CA ALA A 455 5.96 -17.28 22.31
C ALA A 455 6.64 -18.36 21.46
N ALA A 456 7.64 -17.99 20.64
CA ALA A 456 8.42 -18.96 19.91
C ALA A 456 9.17 -19.84 20.90
N GLU A 457 8.88 -21.14 20.86
CA GLU A 457 9.57 -22.11 21.68
C GLU A 457 11.02 -22.19 21.19
N GLY A 458 11.95 -21.63 21.98
CA GLY A 458 13.31 -22.14 21.95
C GLY A 458 13.25 -23.47 22.65
N ARG A 459 13.62 -24.58 22.01
CA ARG A 459 13.82 -25.85 22.73
C ARG A 459 14.86 -25.59 23.80
N GLU A 460 14.40 -25.35 25.02
CA GLU A 460 15.25 -24.90 26.11
C GLU A 460 16.44 -25.84 26.24
N ARG A 461 17.63 -25.26 26.42
CA ARG A 461 18.76 -25.92 27.06
C ARG A 461 18.34 -26.19 28.51
N HIS A 462 17.48 -27.18 28.72
CA HIS A 462 17.20 -27.71 30.05
C HIS A 462 18.49 -28.37 30.55
N GLY A 463 19.30 -27.58 31.25
CA GLY A 463 20.31 -28.07 32.18
C GLY A 463 19.59 -28.75 33.34
N GLY A 464 19.16 -29.99 33.14
CA GLY A 464 18.38 -30.74 34.11
C GLY A 464 18.27 -32.19 33.64
N GLY A 465 19.22 -33.01 34.07
CA GLY A 465 19.46 -34.33 33.53
C GLY A 465 18.25 -35.26 33.54
N CYS A 466 17.83 -35.66 32.34
CA CYS A 466 17.14 -36.92 32.08
C CYS A 466 17.65 -37.40 30.71
N ALA A 467 18.55 -38.40 30.71
CA ALA A 467 19.10 -38.97 29.50
C ALA A 467 17.99 -39.72 28.74
N GLY A 468 17.61 -39.22 27.56
CA GLY A 468 16.59 -39.86 26.73
C GLY A 468 16.28 -39.12 25.43
N GLY A 469 17.24 -39.08 24.49
CA GLY A 469 17.00 -39.11 23.04
C GLY A 469 16.12 -38.03 22.40
N GLY A 470 16.74 -36.93 21.96
CA GLY A 470 16.12 -35.96 21.06
C GLY A 470 16.89 -34.66 20.89
N GLY A 471 18.23 -34.69 20.89
CA GLY A 471 19.02 -33.49 20.65
C GLY A 471 18.93 -33.09 19.17
N SER A 472 18.52 -31.85 18.90
CA SER A 472 18.43 -31.30 17.55
C SER A 472 19.78 -31.46 16.81
N SER A 473 19.73 -31.84 15.54
CA SER A 473 20.92 -31.98 14.70
C SER A 473 21.72 -30.67 14.68
N PRO A 474 23.06 -30.69 14.60
CA PRO A 474 23.86 -29.48 14.41
C PRO A 474 23.37 -28.62 13.23
N ALA A 475 22.85 -29.24 12.17
CA ALA A 475 22.27 -28.55 11.03
C ALA A 475 20.97 -27.79 11.38
N GLU A 476 20.13 -28.35 12.25
CA GLU A 476 18.89 -27.70 12.71
C GLU A 476 19.18 -26.52 13.62
N GLN A 477 20.18 -26.64 14.50
CA GLN A 477 20.64 -25.54 15.36
C GLN A 477 21.23 -24.39 14.54
N GLU A 478 21.99 -24.71 13.49
CA GLU A 478 22.52 -23.71 12.57
C GLU A 478 21.40 -23.03 11.77
N GLN A 479 20.39 -23.78 11.31
CA GLN A 479 19.23 -23.22 10.61
C GLN A 479 18.40 -22.31 11.53
N GLU A 480 18.19 -22.69 12.78
CA GLU A 480 17.50 -21.88 13.78
C GLU A 480 18.28 -20.58 14.06
N GLN A 481 19.59 -20.67 14.25
CA GLN A 481 20.45 -19.50 14.44
C GLN A 481 20.44 -18.56 13.22
N ARG A 482 20.43 -19.11 12.00
CA ARG A 482 20.28 -18.33 10.75
C ARG A 482 18.92 -17.63 10.70
N ALA A 483 17.85 -18.29 11.13
CA ALA A 483 16.51 -17.68 11.17
C ALA A 483 16.46 -16.51 12.18
N TRP A 484 17.00 -16.68 13.39
CA TRP A 484 17.11 -15.59 14.38
C TRP A 484 17.96 -14.43 13.86
N SER A 485 19.10 -14.72 13.23
CA SER A 485 19.99 -13.69 12.66
C SER A 485 19.37 -12.97 11.46
N GLY A 486 18.63 -13.69 10.61
CA GLY A 486 17.88 -13.12 9.49
C GLY A 486 16.71 -12.23 9.97
N ALA A 487 16.02 -12.65 11.04
CA ALA A 487 15.02 -11.82 11.71
C ALA A 487 15.65 -10.53 12.23
N PHE A 488 16.76 -10.63 12.99
CA PHE A 488 17.50 -9.48 13.51
C PHE A 488 17.91 -8.50 12.40
N ALA A 489 18.56 -8.97 11.34
CA ALA A 489 18.99 -8.13 10.23
C ALA A 489 17.81 -7.42 9.54
N THR A 490 16.68 -8.11 9.41
CA THR A 490 15.47 -7.55 8.80
C THR A 490 14.86 -6.45 9.66
N VAL A 491 14.63 -6.71 10.95
CA VAL A 491 14.01 -5.73 11.86
C VAL A 491 14.93 -4.55 12.14
N ALA A 492 16.25 -4.78 12.24
CA ALA A 492 17.25 -3.73 12.40
C ALA A 492 17.27 -2.78 11.20
N ARG A 493 17.26 -3.33 9.97
CA ARG A 493 17.15 -2.53 8.74
C ARG A 493 15.83 -1.78 8.65
N GLY A 494 14.75 -2.36 9.19
CA GLY A 494 13.45 -1.74 9.32
C GLY A 494 13.36 -0.67 10.42
N GLY A 495 14.41 -0.47 11.23
CA GLY A 495 14.43 0.50 12.32
C GLY A 495 13.61 0.09 13.54
N ALA A 496 13.64 -1.19 13.91
CA ALA A 496 13.03 -1.70 15.14
C ALA A 496 13.65 -1.10 16.41
N GLY A 497 12.85 -1.04 17.46
CA GLY A 497 13.26 -0.57 18.78
C GLY A 497 14.29 -1.48 19.44
N LEU A 498 15.11 -0.88 20.32
CA LEU A 498 16.14 -1.59 21.09
C LEU A 498 15.61 -2.79 21.92
N PRO A 499 14.39 -2.78 22.49
CA PRO A 499 13.86 -3.94 23.21
C PRO A 499 13.75 -5.20 22.32
N LEU A 500 13.25 -5.06 21.09
CA LEU A 500 13.12 -6.18 20.15
C LEU A 500 14.48 -6.72 19.70
N LEU A 501 15.43 -5.82 19.43
CA LEU A 501 16.81 -6.21 19.07
C LEU A 501 17.48 -7.00 20.20
N ARG A 502 17.29 -6.58 21.46
CA ARG A 502 17.79 -7.30 22.63
C ARG A 502 17.10 -8.65 22.84
N ALA A 503 15.80 -8.73 22.60
CA ALA A 503 15.05 -10.00 22.70
C ALA A 503 15.55 -11.02 21.65
N LEU A 504 15.75 -10.61 20.40
CA LEU A 504 16.32 -11.45 19.35
C LEU A 504 17.76 -11.87 19.66
N ARG A 505 18.56 -10.95 20.21
CA ARG A 505 19.92 -11.25 20.66
C ARG A 505 19.94 -12.28 21.79
N ALA A 506 19.01 -12.20 22.73
CA ALA A 506 18.86 -13.20 23.81
C ALA A 506 18.51 -14.60 23.27
N ARG A 507 17.88 -14.69 22.08
CA ARG A 507 17.64 -15.95 21.36
C ARG A 507 18.83 -16.43 20.51
N GLY A 508 19.97 -15.75 20.57
CA GLY A 508 21.21 -16.16 19.87
C GLY A 508 21.40 -15.57 18.48
N ALA A 509 20.65 -14.52 18.12
CA ALA A 509 20.87 -13.79 16.87
C ALA A 509 22.25 -13.11 16.83
N ALA A 510 22.89 -13.14 15.66
CA ALA A 510 24.10 -12.37 15.40
C ALA A 510 23.77 -10.88 15.20
N VAL A 511 24.62 -9.99 15.72
CA VAL A 511 24.46 -8.54 15.57
C VAL A 511 24.93 -8.12 14.18
N ASP A 512 24.01 -7.65 13.33
CA ASP A 512 24.30 -7.07 12.01
C ASP A 512 24.36 -5.54 12.09
N LEU A 513 25.59 -5.00 12.19
CA LEU A 513 25.82 -3.56 12.25
C LEU A 513 25.43 -2.85 10.93
N GLY A 514 25.53 -3.51 9.78
CA GLY A 514 25.15 -2.95 8.48
C GLY A 514 23.65 -2.72 8.37
N ALA A 515 22.85 -3.66 8.88
CA ALA A 515 21.40 -3.49 9.01
C ALA A 515 21.03 -2.35 9.97
N MET A 516 21.73 -2.22 11.10
CA MET A 516 21.47 -1.14 12.06
C MET A 516 21.84 0.24 11.53
N VAL A 517 22.89 0.34 10.72
CA VAL A 517 23.24 1.59 10.05
C VAL A 517 22.17 2.01 9.02
N ALA A 518 21.50 1.06 8.38
CA ALA A 518 20.44 1.35 7.42
C ALA A 518 19.21 2.02 8.06
N GLY A 519 18.73 1.53 9.21
CA GLY A 519 17.44 1.94 9.79
C GLY A 519 17.44 2.31 11.27
N GLY A 520 18.50 1.98 12.01
CA GLY A 520 18.56 2.08 13.47
C GLY A 520 18.78 3.50 14.00
N SER A 521 18.66 3.63 15.33
CA SER A 521 18.97 4.84 16.08
C SER A 521 20.46 4.92 16.45
N GLU A 522 20.93 6.09 16.87
CA GLU A 522 22.33 6.24 17.31
C GLU A 522 22.59 5.42 18.58
N GLU A 523 21.63 5.40 19.51
CA GLU A 523 21.72 4.59 20.72
C GLU A 523 21.77 3.08 20.41
N ALA A 524 21.02 2.64 19.39
CA ALA A 524 21.06 1.25 18.95
C ALA A 524 22.44 0.91 18.36
N LEU A 525 23.01 1.80 17.55
CA LEU A 525 24.37 1.64 17.00
C LEU A 525 25.44 1.57 18.11
N GLU A 526 25.31 2.40 19.15
CA GLU A 526 26.20 2.37 20.32
C GLU A 526 26.13 1.04 21.06
N TRP A 527 24.91 0.57 21.35
CA TRP A 527 24.71 -0.74 21.97
C TRP A 527 25.30 -1.88 21.13
N ALA A 528 25.00 -1.92 19.83
CA ALA A 528 25.48 -2.97 18.94
C ALA A 528 27.00 -3.01 18.83
N ALA A 529 27.63 -1.85 18.81
CA ALA A 529 29.07 -1.79 18.74
C ALA A 529 29.75 -2.20 20.06
N ALA A 530 29.14 -1.88 21.21
CA ALA A 530 29.60 -2.38 22.51
C ALA A 530 29.47 -3.92 22.62
N GLU A 531 28.38 -4.51 22.09
CA GLU A 531 28.20 -5.96 22.02
C GLU A 531 29.31 -6.64 21.18
N LEU A 532 29.59 -6.09 19.99
CA LEU A 532 30.64 -6.62 19.11
C LEU A 532 32.04 -6.49 19.71
N GLU A 533 32.31 -5.43 20.48
CA GLU A 533 33.57 -5.26 21.21
C GLU A 533 33.72 -6.28 22.34
N ALA A 534 32.64 -6.55 23.09
CA ALA A 534 32.61 -7.57 24.12
C ALA A 534 32.87 -8.99 23.56
N GLU A 535 32.27 -9.33 22.40
CA GLU A 535 32.50 -10.61 21.71
C GLU A 535 33.96 -10.78 21.27
N ARG A 536 34.57 -9.72 20.73
CA ARG A 536 35.99 -9.71 20.32
C ARG A 536 36.91 -9.91 21.52
N GLY A 537 36.62 -9.28 22.66
CA GLY A 537 37.37 -9.45 23.91
C GLY A 537 37.28 -10.86 24.49
N ALA A 538 36.20 -11.59 24.23
CA ALA A 538 35.98 -12.95 24.71
C ALA A 538 36.67 -14.05 23.87
N GLY A 539 37.45 -13.69 22.85
CA GLY A 539 38.15 -14.66 21.99
C GLY A 539 37.24 -15.42 21.02
N GLY A 540 36.00 -14.94 20.81
CA GLY A 540 35.11 -15.49 19.80
C GLY A 540 35.66 -15.22 18.39
N GLY A 541 35.71 -16.25 17.55
CA GLY A 541 35.99 -16.12 16.11
C GLY A 541 34.90 -15.26 15.47
N GLY A 542 35.10 -13.94 15.47
CA GLY A 542 34.08 -12.97 15.13
C GLY A 542 33.70 -13.03 13.66
N ALA A 543 32.39 -12.93 13.40
CA ALA A 543 31.88 -12.61 12.07
C ALA A 543 32.64 -11.38 11.51
N GLN A 544 32.99 -11.44 10.23
CA GLN A 544 33.75 -10.41 9.55
C GLN A 544 32.98 -9.08 9.63
N VAL A 545 33.43 -8.17 10.51
CA VAL A 545 32.76 -6.88 10.68
C VAL A 545 32.90 -6.10 9.38
N PRO A 546 31.78 -5.60 8.80
CA PRO A 546 31.82 -4.86 7.55
C PRO A 546 32.82 -3.71 7.61
N SER A 547 33.45 -3.39 6.47
CA SER A 547 34.36 -2.26 6.42
C SER A 547 33.60 -0.96 6.74
N ALA A 548 34.29 0.02 7.31
CA ALA A 548 33.66 1.30 7.63
C ALA A 548 33.12 2.00 6.36
N GLY A 549 33.75 1.77 5.20
CA GLY A 549 33.25 2.23 3.91
C GLY A 549 31.94 1.56 3.47
N ASP A 550 31.78 0.25 3.70
CA ASP A 550 30.53 -0.45 3.38
C ASP A 550 29.37 0.01 4.27
N LEU A 551 29.66 0.27 5.55
CA LEU A 551 28.68 0.86 6.48
C LEU A 551 28.29 2.27 6.04
N ALA A 552 29.25 3.11 5.65
CA ALA A 552 28.97 4.46 5.17
C ALA A 552 28.14 4.46 3.87
N ARG A 553 28.46 3.56 2.93
CA ARG A 553 27.68 3.38 1.70
C ARG A 553 26.26 2.94 2.01
N CYS A 554 26.07 2.02 2.97
CA CYS A 554 24.76 1.61 3.44
C CYS A 554 23.96 2.80 3.99
N ALA A 555 24.55 3.57 4.92
CA ALA A 555 23.91 4.76 5.51
C ALA A 555 23.50 5.79 4.44
N PHE A 556 24.35 6.01 3.44
CA PHE A 556 24.08 6.88 2.30
C PHE A 556 22.89 6.39 1.47
N THR A 557 22.85 5.10 1.11
CA THR A 557 21.78 4.52 0.30
C THR A 557 20.41 4.65 0.98
N PHE A 558 20.34 4.44 2.30
CA PHE A 558 19.09 4.55 3.06
C PHE A 558 18.74 5.98 3.50
N GLY A 559 19.70 6.91 3.41
CA GLY A 559 19.55 8.30 3.83
C GLY A 559 19.65 8.52 5.33
N ASN A 560 20.32 7.61 6.07
CA ASN A 560 20.57 7.74 7.50
C ASN A 560 21.78 8.63 7.76
N THR A 561 21.60 9.96 7.65
CA THR A 561 22.71 10.91 7.84
C THR A 561 23.19 10.96 9.28
N ALA A 562 22.35 10.60 10.26
CA ALA A 562 22.77 10.41 11.64
C ALA A 562 23.73 9.23 11.83
N ALA A 563 23.47 8.09 11.19
CA ALA A 563 24.41 6.97 11.22
C ALA A 563 25.74 7.33 10.54
N LEU A 564 25.72 8.12 9.45
CA LEU A 564 26.94 8.67 8.85
C LEU A 564 27.74 9.54 9.85
N ARG A 565 27.05 10.45 10.56
CA ARG A 565 27.69 11.29 11.60
C ARG A 565 28.28 10.44 12.74
N TRP A 566 27.52 9.45 13.19
CA TRP A 566 27.96 8.52 14.24
C TRP A 566 29.21 7.74 13.82
N LEU A 567 29.24 7.23 12.58
CA LEU A 567 30.40 6.54 12.02
C LEU A 567 31.63 7.46 12.05
N VAL A 568 31.51 8.70 11.57
CA VAL A 568 32.59 9.70 11.57
C VAL A 568 33.08 10.01 12.99
N ALA A 569 32.17 10.22 13.93
CA ALA A 569 32.52 10.48 15.32
C ALA A 569 33.26 9.29 15.97
N ARG A 570 32.81 8.06 15.70
CA ARG A 570 33.44 6.84 16.21
C ARG A 570 34.84 6.63 15.63
N GLY A 571 35.04 6.90 14.34
CA GLY A 571 36.36 6.83 13.71
C GLY A 571 37.38 7.72 14.42
N ARG A 572 37.00 8.96 14.75
CA ARG A 572 37.86 9.92 15.48
C ARG A 572 38.16 9.52 16.92
N ALA A 573 37.16 8.98 17.63
CA ALA A 573 37.36 8.52 19.01
C ALA A 573 38.41 7.40 19.10
N LEU A 574 38.45 6.52 18.10
CA LEU A 574 39.47 5.47 17.98
C LEU A 574 40.87 6.06 17.69
N GLU A 575 40.97 7.14 16.91
CA GLU A 575 42.23 7.85 16.63
C GLU A 575 42.84 8.48 17.89
N ALA A 576 42.00 9.10 18.74
CA ALA A 576 42.46 9.77 19.96
C ALA A 576 43.00 8.80 21.03
N GLY A 577 42.67 7.50 20.94
CA GLY A 577 42.95 6.50 21.97
C GLY A 577 43.97 5.39 21.61
N SER A 578 44.54 5.34 20.40
CA SER A 578 45.28 4.14 19.94
C SER A 578 46.74 4.38 19.47
N HIS A 579 47.61 3.39 19.75
CA HIS A 579 48.99 3.29 19.25
C HIS A 579 49.02 3.04 17.71
N PRO A 580 50.05 3.49 16.98
CA PRO A 580 50.08 3.56 15.50
C PRO A 580 49.94 2.23 14.74
N GLN A 581 49.93 1.07 15.42
CA GLN A 581 49.78 -0.25 14.78
C GLN A 581 48.35 -0.79 14.76
N GLN A 582 47.36 -0.11 15.38
CA GLN A 582 45.93 -0.47 15.35
C GLN A 582 45.10 0.39 14.38
N GLN A 583 45.74 1.12 13.46
CA GLN A 583 45.13 2.09 12.53
C GLN A 583 44.26 1.48 11.40
N HIS A 584 43.89 0.20 11.45
CA HIS A 584 43.22 -0.49 10.32
C HIS A 584 41.67 -0.38 10.28
N GLN A 585 41.03 0.52 11.04
CA GLN A 585 39.57 0.72 11.01
C GLN A 585 39.18 2.20 10.84
N LEU A 586 39.96 2.93 10.04
CA LEU A 586 39.62 4.30 9.63
C LEU A 586 38.38 4.26 8.73
N LEU A 587 37.46 5.22 8.90
CA LEU A 587 36.62 5.60 7.76
C LEU A 587 37.58 6.10 6.68
N PRO A 588 37.53 5.53 5.47
CA PRO A 588 38.32 6.08 4.41
C PRO A 588 37.89 7.52 4.14
N PRO A 589 38.77 8.37 3.60
CA PRO A 589 38.35 9.64 3.02
C PRO A 589 37.12 9.42 2.12
N ALA A 590 36.26 10.43 1.96
CA ALA A 590 34.99 10.33 1.20
C ALA A 590 35.15 9.68 -0.19
N VAL A 591 36.36 9.69 -0.73
CA VAL A 591 36.82 9.05 -1.97
C VAL A 591 36.52 7.56 -2.10
N ASP A 592 36.64 6.75 -1.03
CA ASP A 592 36.62 5.27 -1.23
C ASP A 592 35.23 4.64 -1.08
N TRP A 593 34.29 5.30 -0.40
CA TRP A 593 32.97 4.74 -0.12
C TRP A 593 31.82 5.46 -0.81
N LEU A 594 31.97 6.76 -1.08
CA LEU A 594 30.94 7.54 -1.76
C LEU A 594 30.80 7.06 -3.21
N PRO A 595 29.59 6.74 -3.70
CA PRO A 595 29.42 6.31 -5.07
C PRO A 595 29.94 7.35 -6.08
N PRO A 596 30.52 6.92 -7.20
CA PRO A 596 30.95 7.83 -8.25
C PRO A 596 29.75 8.61 -8.79
N LEU A 597 29.99 9.85 -9.21
CA LEU A 597 28.95 10.75 -9.70
C LEU A 597 28.08 10.14 -10.80
N ALA A 598 28.69 9.40 -11.74
CA ALA A 598 27.96 8.68 -12.79
C ALA A 598 26.94 7.67 -12.21
N GLY A 599 27.34 6.90 -11.19
CA GLY A 599 26.47 5.93 -10.53
C GLY A 599 25.30 6.60 -9.79
N VAL A 600 25.54 7.75 -9.15
CA VAL A 600 24.47 8.54 -8.51
C VAL A 600 23.54 9.10 -9.58
N CYS A 601 24.06 9.77 -10.61
CA CYS A 601 23.30 10.37 -11.71
C CYS A 601 22.44 9.36 -12.47
N ALA A 602 22.92 8.13 -12.69
CA ALA A 602 22.15 7.07 -13.34
C ALA A 602 20.86 6.72 -12.58
N ALA A 603 20.90 6.78 -11.25
CA ALA A 603 19.77 6.49 -10.36
C ALA A 603 18.85 7.70 -10.09
N VAL A 604 19.19 8.89 -10.58
CA VAL A 604 18.43 10.12 -10.32
C VAL A 604 17.09 10.10 -11.03
N ARG A 605 16.02 10.25 -10.25
CA ARG A 605 14.67 10.56 -10.69
C ARG A 605 14.10 11.59 -9.71
N PRO A 606 13.01 12.30 -10.05
CA PRO A 606 12.41 13.28 -9.15
C PRO A 606 12.12 12.72 -7.74
N ARG A 607 11.70 11.45 -7.65
CA ARG A 607 11.43 10.71 -6.41
C ARG A 607 12.66 10.21 -5.64
N SER A 608 13.80 10.03 -6.32
CA SER A 608 15.07 9.52 -5.74
C SER A 608 16.16 10.60 -5.62
N PHE A 609 15.79 11.87 -5.83
CA PHE A 609 16.71 13.01 -5.80
C PHE A 609 17.51 13.15 -4.49
N HIS A 610 16.98 12.66 -3.38
CA HIS A 610 17.65 12.70 -2.07
C HIS A 610 19.09 12.16 -2.06
N GLN A 611 19.43 11.19 -2.93
CA GLN A 611 20.81 10.67 -3.03
C GLN A 611 21.75 11.68 -3.68
N LEU A 612 21.33 12.33 -4.79
CA LEU A 612 22.10 13.40 -5.43
C LEU A 612 22.20 14.63 -4.52
N ARG A 613 21.11 14.94 -3.80
CA ARG A 613 21.08 15.98 -2.77
C ARG A 613 22.15 15.71 -1.70
N LEU A 614 22.14 14.51 -1.12
CA LEU A 614 23.10 14.11 -0.09
C LEU A 614 24.52 14.10 -0.63
N TRP A 615 24.74 13.58 -1.84
CA TRP A 615 26.04 13.60 -2.51
C TRP A 615 26.56 15.03 -2.66
N GLY A 616 25.73 15.96 -3.14
CA GLY A 616 26.07 17.37 -3.28
C GLY A 616 26.44 18.03 -1.95
N VAL A 617 25.68 17.78 -0.88
CA VAL A 617 26.00 18.31 0.47
C VAL A 617 27.35 17.78 0.96
N LEU A 618 27.60 16.48 0.80
CA LEU A 618 28.85 15.84 1.24
C LEU A 618 30.08 16.38 0.50
N GLN A 619 29.93 16.77 -0.76
CA GLN A 619 30.99 17.38 -1.57
C GLN A 619 31.20 18.86 -1.27
N ALA A 620 30.10 19.61 -1.08
CA ALA A 620 30.11 21.06 -0.90
C ALA A 620 30.58 21.46 0.51
N THR A 621 30.24 20.69 1.53
CA THR A 621 30.61 20.97 2.93
C THR A 621 30.96 19.66 3.64
N PRO A 622 32.22 19.18 3.56
CA PRO A 622 32.65 18.04 4.37
C PRO A 622 32.49 18.30 5.89
N VAL A 623 32.37 19.57 6.29
CA VAL A 623 32.09 20.04 7.67
C VAL A 623 30.61 19.90 8.07
N ALA A 624 29.65 19.72 7.15
CA ALA A 624 28.22 19.63 7.49
C ALA A 624 27.84 18.35 8.27
N LEU A 625 28.66 17.30 8.20
CA LEU A 625 28.56 16.14 9.10
C LEU A 625 28.96 16.47 10.55
N VAL A 626 29.65 17.59 10.77
CA VAL A 626 30.25 17.99 12.06
C VAL A 626 29.42 19.09 12.75
N ALA A 627 28.76 19.97 12.00
CA ALA A 627 28.21 21.24 12.51
C ALA A 627 26.77 21.17 13.09
N ALA A 628 26.40 20.09 13.77
CA ALA A 628 25.19 20.07 14.60
C ALA A 628 25.46 19.34 15.92
N GLY A 629 26.32 19.94 16.75
CA GLY A 629 26.70 19.39 18.05
C GLY A 629 27.55 20.35 18.90
N GLY A 630 26.88 21.30 19.57
CA GLY A 630 27.41 22.00 20.75
C GLY A 630 28.51 23.07 20.56
N PRO A 631 28.66 23.98 21.54
CA PRO A 631 29.68 25.04 21.53
C PRO A 631 31.07 24.43 21.81
N GLY A 632 31.79 24.13 20.74
CA GLY A 632 33.12 23.50 20.75
C GLY A 632 33.60 23.10 19.33
N ALA A 633 32.68 23.03 18.37
CA ALA A 633 32.91 22.61 16.99
C ALA A 633 33.83 23.53 16.16
N GLU A 634 34.08 24.78 16.58
CA GLU A 634 34.84 25.76 15.76
C GLU A 634 36.34 25.47 15.67
N VAL A 635 36.94 24.94 16.76
CA VAL A 635 38.39 24.65 16.80
C VAL A 635 38.70 23.31 16.11
N GLU A 636 37.75 22.36 16.14
CA GLU A 636 37.88 21.06 15.48
C GLU A 636 37.49 21.10 13.99
N ALA A 637 36.58 21.98 13.57
CA ALA A 637 36.22 22.20 12.16
C ALA A 637 37.42 22.68 11.32
N ALA A 638 38.31 23.48 11.90
CA ALA A 638 39.51 24.00 11.23
C ALA A 638 40.54 22.89 10.93
N ALA A 639 40.73 21.93 11.85
CA ALA A 639 41.62 20.79 11.64
C ALA A 639 41.06 19.79 10.60
N VAL A 640 39.73 19.66 10.54
CA VAL A 640 39.01 18.80 9.58
C VAL A 640 39.04 19.38 8.17
N ALA A 641 38.84 20.69 8.01
CA ALA A 641 38.95 21.36 6.71
C ALA A 641 40.33 21.14 6.07
N ALA A 642 41.40 21.14 6.88
CA ALA A 642 42.77 20.87 6.43
C ALA A 642 43.00 19.41 5.98
N ALA A 643 42.35 18.43 6.63
CA ALA A 643 42.48 17.01 6.29
C ALA A 643 41.61 16.60 5.09
N THR A 644 40.42 17.19 4.93
CA THR A 644 39.51 16.90 3.80
C THR A 644 39.89 17.60 2.51
N ALA A 645 40.57 18.76 2.58
CA ALA A 645 41.11 19.45 1.39
C ALA A 645 42.17 18.62 0.64
N ALA A 646 42.86 17.70 1.34
CA ALA A 646 43.89 16.84 0.76
C ALA A 646 43.32 15.62 0.00
N ALA A 647 42.02 15.33 0.11
CA ALA A 647 41.40 14.11 -0.40
C ALA A 647 40.18 14.36 -1.32
N ALA A 648 40.03 15.54 -1.93
CA ALA A 648 38.98 15.78 -2.92
C ALA A 648 39.40 15.22 -4.30
N PRO A 649 38.66 14.28 -4.92
CA PRO A 649 38.91 13.88 -6.29
C PRO A 649 38.12 14.81 -7.21
N SER A 650 38.54 16.07 -7.29
CA SER A 650 38.17 17.00 -8.35
C SER A 650 39.01 18.26 -8.19
N ALA A 651 39.94 18.48 -9.12
CA ALA A 651 40.74 19.71 -9.20
C ALA A 651 39.92 20.93 -9.66
N ALA A 652 38.60 20.82 -9.74
CA ALA A 652 37.71 21.86 -10.21
C ALA A 652 36.93 22.44 -9.03
N GLY A 653 37.01 23.77 -8.83
CA GLY A 653 36.20 24.46 -7.83
C GLY A 653 34.69 24.24 -8.05
N ALA A 654 33.85 24.73 -7.14
CA ALA A 654 32.39 24.59 -7.19
C ALA A 654 31.72 24.81 -8.57
N PRO A 655 32.17 25.75 -9.44
CA PRO A 655 31.62 25.89 -10.80
C PRO A 655 31.89 24.67 -11.70
N GLY A 656 33.02 23.99 -11.51
CA GLY A 656 33.39 22.80 -12.27
C GLY A 656 32.63 21.55 -11.85
N LEU A 657 32.32 21.40 -10.56
CA LEU A 657 31.47 20.30 -10.05
C LEU A 657 30.04 20.37 -10.60
N TRP A 658 29.46 21.57 -10.70
CA TRP A 658 28.16 21.75 -11.35
C TRP A 658 28.19 21.36 -12.82
N ALA A 659 29.20 21.84 -13.56
CA ALA A 659 29.35 21.53 -14.99
C ALA A 659 29.53 20.02 -15.23
N GLU A 660 30.32 19.34 -14.39
CA GLU A 660 30.51 17.90 -14.44
C GLU A 660 29.20 17.15 -14.16
N MET A 661 28.47 17.54 -13.11
CA MET A 661 27.20 16.90 -12.76
C MET A 661 26.14 17.07 -13.85
N MET A 662 26.04 18.25 -14.44
CA MET A 662 25.14 18.49 -15.57
C MET A 662 25.54 17.69 -16.81
N ALA A 663 26.83 17.59 -17.12
CA ALA A 663 27.31 16.79 -18.24
C ALA A 663 27.00 15.28 -18.04
N GLN A 664 27.14 14.77 -16.82
CA GLN A 664 26.77 13.39 -16.49
C GLN A 664 25.26 13.17 -16.62
N LEU A 665 24.43 14.07 -16.05
CA LEU A 665 22.97 13.99 -16.18
C LEU A 665 22.50 14.07 -17.64
N GLN A 666 23.17 14.86 -18.47
CA GLN A 666 22.92 14.93 -19.92
C GLN A 666 23.26 13.61 -20.63
N ARG A 667 24.34 12.93 -20.25
CA ARG A 667 24.68 11.59 -20.78
C ARG A 667 23.66 10.53 -20.38
N VAL A 668 23.20 10.55 -19.13
CA VAL A 668 22.11 9.69 -18.67
C VAL A 668 20.82 9.97 -19.44
N ALA A 669 20.50 11.25 -19.66
CA ALA A 669 19.34 11.67 -20.45
C ALA A 669 19.47 11.33 -21.95
N ALA A 670 20.68 11.18 -22.47
CA ALA A 670 20.94 10.71 -23.83
C ALA A 670 20.91 9.18 -23.97
N GLY A 671 20.81 8.45 -22.85
CA GLY A 671 20.79 6.98 -22.84
C GLY A 671 22.17 6.32 -22.95
N GLU A 672 23.26 7.08 -22.74
CA GLU A 672 24.64 6.59 -22.93
C GLU A 672 25.14 5.68 -21.78
N GLU A 673 24.50 5.70 -20.60
CA GLU A 673 24.98 5.01 -19.38
C GLU A 673 24.09 3.85 -18.88
N GLY A 674 23.19 3.30 -19.71
CA GLY A 674 22.32 2.17 -19.32
C GLY A 674 22.24 1.10 -20.39
N GLY A 675 22.75 -0.11 -20.12
CA GLY A 675 22.79 -1.26 -21.05
C GLY A 675 21.43 -1.82 -21.52
N ARG A 676 20.33 -1.11 -21.36
CA ARG A 676 19.04 -1.41 -21.99
C ARG A 676 18.57 -0.21 -22.80
N PRO A 677 18.48 -0.31 -24.13
CA PRO A 677 17.87 0.73 -24.94
C PRO A 677 16.37 0.77 -24.63
N THR A 678 15.92 1.78 -23.88
CA THR A 678 14.50 2.14 -23.84
C THR A 678 14.15 2.91 -25.12
N ALA A 679 12.96 2.70 -25.67
CA ALA A 679 12.54 3.20 -26.99
C ALA A 679 12.61 4.74 -27.16
N ALA A 680 12.72 5.50 -26.07
CA ALA A 680 13.12 6.90 -26.05
C ALA A 680 13.92 7.19 -24.75
N PRO A 681 15.08 7.85 -24.80
CA PRO A 681 15.80 8.23 -23.61
C PRO A 681 15.10 9.43 -22.93
N PRO A 682 15.01 9.47 -21.59
CA PRO A 682 14.28 10.53 -20.89
C PRO A 682 15.02 11.87 -21.06
N SER A 683 14.31 12.94 -21.43
CA SER A 683 14.91 14.28 -21.43
C SER A 683 15.37 14.68 -20.01
N LEU A 684 16.30 15.62 -19.90
CA LEU A 684 16.83 16.07 -18.61
C LEU A 684 15.73 16.50 -17.61
N GLU A 685 14.63 17.07 -18.12
CA GLU A 685 13.47 17.49 -17.33
C GLU A 685 12.70 16.32 -16.69
N TRP A 686 12.83 15.10 -17.22
CA TRP A 686 12.31 13.87 -16.60
C TRP A 686 13.18 13.38 -15.44
N LEU A 687 14.46 13.72 -15.43
CA LEU A 687 15.40 13.30 -14.40
C LEU A 687 15.40 14.28 -13.23
N LEU A 688 15.39 15.58 -13.53
CA LEU A 688 15.61 16.65 -12.56
C LEU A 688 14.62 17.79 -12.77
N LEU A 689 13.89 18.15 -11.71
CA LEU A 689 12.95 19.27 -11.76
C LEU A 689 13.67 20.63 -11.67
N PRO A 690 13.10 21.71 -12.23
CA PRO A 690 13.74 23.02 -12.24
C PRO A 690 14.17 23.52 -10.86
N TYR A 691 13.33 23.34 -9.84
CA TYR A 691 13.66 23.77 -8.47
C TYR A 691 14.78 22.93 -7.84
N GLN A 692 14.91 21.65 -8.22
CA GLN A 692 15.96 20.76 -7.74
C GLN A 692 17.32 21.16 -8.34
N ALA A 693 17.34 21.50 -9.63
CA ALA A 693 18.50 22.08 -10.30
C ALA A 693 18.95 23.40 -9.64
N GLN A 694 17.99 24.31 -9.39
CA GLN A 694 18.26 25.58 -8.70
C GLN A 694 18.78 25.36 -7.27
N TRP A 695 18.25 24.37 -6.54
CA TRP A 695 18.76 24.03 -5.21
C TRP A 695 20.22 23.61 -5.26
N ILE A 696 20.59 22.68 -6.15
CA ILE A 696 21.99 22.24 -6.30
C ILE A 696 22.90 23.43 -6.59
N GLN A 697 22.53 24.25 -7.57
CA GLN A 697 23.33 25.39 -7.99
C GLN A 697 23.59 26.35 -6.82
N ARG A 698 22.57 26.63 -6.01
CA ARG A 698 22.71 27.45 -4.80
C ARG A 698 23.63 26.82 -3.76
N GLN A 699 23.52 25.51 -3.51
CA GLN A 699 24.37 24.85 -2.51
C GLN A 699 25.85 24.86 -2.91
N LEU A 700 26.14 24.60 -4.18
CA LEU A 700 27.51 24.65 -4.70
C LEU A 700 28.07 26.08 -4.67
N GLN A 701 27.25 27.10 -4.96
CA GLN A 701 27.65 28.50 -4.85
C GLN A 701 27.95 28.89 -3.40
N CYS A 702 27.07 28.58 -2.45
CA CYS A 702 27.30 28.87 -1.04
C CYS A 702 28.60 28.24 -0.53
N ALA A 703 28.91 27.02 -0.95
CA ALA A 703 30.17 26.36 -0.61
C ALA A 703 31.41 26.96 -1.27
N ALA A 704 31.25 27.68 -2.40
CA ALA A 704 32.35 28.41 -3.03
C ALA A 704 32.68 29.72 -2.29
N ASP A 705 31.65 30.32 -1.68
CA ASP A 705 31.73 31.61 -0.98
C ASP A 705 32.12 31.45 0.51
N SER A 706 32.03 30.22 1.05
CA SER A 706 32.39 29.84 2.43
C SER A 706 33.84 29.39 2.52
#